data_AF-A0A1J0VYQ4-F1
#
_entry.id   AF-A0A1J0VYQ4-F1
#
_cell.length_a   1.000
_cell.length_b   1.000
_cell.length_c   1.000
_cell.angle_alpha   90.00
_cell.angle_beta   90.00
_cell.angle_gamma   90.00
#
_symmetry.space_group_name_H-M   'P 1'
#
loop_
_entity.id
_entity.type
_entity.pdbx_description
1 polymer ?
#
loop_
_entity_poly.entity_id
_entity_poly.type
_entity_poly.pdbx_seq_one_letter_code
_entity_poly.pdbx_strand_id
1 'polypeptide(L)'
;MSIVGPDRVATDATHRLLHGYDASMEVGSADLVAAPSNRDQLAALVAAAYQHGVAFVPRGAGTGYSGGALPANGGMVILTRDLNRILDEDFDVGWIRCEPGVTLARIHERAAAAGWRYVPDPSSHQVCTIGGNIAENAGGPHALGGGSTANHVISVELIGPDGSVAILDEHDVYDGNLDLVALVVGSEATLGVVAAVTLRLLPASPSQHAVIARFDDPQAAVAAVMNVFDAGMLPSAMDMLTGAYIPGRPDHTDPSLLFVHLQGQPEEVDTGLQILQTCIEATGGDYSQFRAAEYLGRRAELVKGKVRRMVADSGHPRYYLFDATAPRSRLPELMNAITEAADHFGLPVLNTFHAGDGNVHPTPFFTPGPGMDEVLAAFSTRILRDCAALGGALSGEHGIGSEKRDLMTEFYTPAALEAMHTIKAVFDPRGLSNPGKLLPPRPPDDHHPQTVTDVLPLHPGQVHRIDAYLDIGPHTTFADAEKLLANSPYELTYEPLGGRPDEPILAAIDTARPGLREPHPFRARDLIIAAELDGELFGGAVTKDVAGYPLRALAFGNRGRARLTGARLRLLPAVTDACSVVVPTRSVTDALAVLTRLRAAALPFAHLGILVGTDGVVQLVGRLEVRGHTVARAVATMSELAPTMQAKTEPIWADPPMFAFAGADITGRRIHRWADLDHALRTDSTTPQYLSIGQRRLWTTAPSTATTTPMGRALSEALHTPCGRP
;
A
#
# COMPACT_ATOMS: atom_id res chain seq x y z
N MET A 1 -24.79 25.91 10.15
CA MET A 1 -24.50 27.36 10.03
C MET A 1 -23.80 27.92 11.26
N SER A 2 -24.26 27.70 12.49
CA SER A 2 -23.57 28.18 13.71
C SER A 2 -22.11 27.68 13.84
N ILE A 3 -21.81 26.48 13.33
CA ILE A 3 -20.48 25.86 13.41
C ILE A 3 -19.49 26.46 12.39
N VAL A 4 -19.91 26.60 11.12
CA VAL A 4 -19.01 26.96 9.99
C VAL A 4 -19.29 28.34 9.38
N GLY A 5 -20.35 29.02 9.82
CA GLY A 5 -20.89 30.22 9.17
C GLY A 5 -21.94 29.90 8.08
N PRO A 6 -22.74 30.89 7.66
CA PRO A 6 -23.72 30.72 6.57
C PRO A 6 -23.07 30.51 5.21
N ASP A 7 -21.95 31.19 4.92
CA ASP A 7 -21.27 31.15 3.61
C ASP A 7 -20.57 29.81 3.31
N ARG A 8 -20.47 28.93 4.32
CA ARG A 8 -19.85 27.60 4.25
C ARG A 8 -20.87 26.47 4.37
N VAL A 9 -22.16 26.79 4.20
CA VAL A 9 -23.25 25.81 4.09
C VAL A 9 -24.05 26.11 2.83
N ALA A 10 -24.20 25.12 1.97
CA ALA A 10 -25.02 25.22 0.77
C ALA A 10 -26.17 24.23 0.81
N THR A 11 -27.37 24.72 0.48
CA THR A 11 -28.62 23.92 0.38
C THR A 11 -29.31 24.13 -0.97
N ASP A 12 -28.77 24.98 -1.84
CA ASP A 12 -29.29 25.21 -3.17
C ASP A 12 -29.06 23.99 -4.08
N ALA A 13 -29.90 23.85 -5.09
CA ALA A 13 -29.87 22.70 -6.00
C ALA A 13 -28.53 22.56 -6.75
N THR A 14 -27.84 23.68 -7.04
CA THR A 14 -26.59 23.65 -7.81
C THR A 14 -25.47 23.00 -7.02
N HIS A 15 -25.22 23.46 -5.79
CA HIS A 15 -24.19 22.84 -4.94
C HIS A 15 -24.52 21.39 -4.61
N ARG A 16 -25.79 21.07 -4.35
CA ARG A 16 -26.21 19.69 -4.08
C ARG A 16 -25.94 18.77 -5.27
N LEU A 17 -26.14 19.25 -6.50
CA LEU A 17 -25.85 18.51 -7.72
C LEU A 17 -24.35 18.39 -8.00
N LEU A 18 -23.57 19.47 -7.83
CA LEU A 18 -22.11 19.46 -8.02
C LEU A 18 -21.36 18.54 -7.04
N HIS A 19 -21.98 18.26 -5.89
CA HIS A 19 -21.45 17.35 -4.88
C HIS A 19 -22.20 16.01 -4.84
N GLY A 20 -23.04 15.76 -5.85
CA GLY A 20 -23.81 14.52 -6.03
C GLY A 20 -23.17 13.51 -6.98
N TYR A 21 -22.00 13.76 -7.56
CA TYR A 21 -21.31 12.81 -8.45
C TYR A 21 -19.83 12.69 -8.13
N ASP A 22 -19.19 11.59 -8.47
CA ASP A 22 -17.73 11.44 -8.57
C ASP A 22 -17.35 10.91 -9.96
N ALA A 23 -16.22 10.21 -10.13
CA ALA A 23 -15.86 9.65 -11.43
C ALA A 23 -16.57 8.33 -11.74
N SER A 24 -17.39 7.80 -10.81
CA SER A 24 -18.23 6.63 -11.04
C SER A 24 -19.41 6.94 -11.99
N MET A 25 -20.11 5.89 -12.43
CA MET A 25 -21.33 6.04 -13.24
C MET A 25 -22.54 6.52 -12.41
N GLU A 26 -22.46 6.42 -11.08
CA GLU A 26 -23.58 6.69 -10.19
C GLU A 26 -23.68 8.17 -9.80
N VAL A 27 -24.91 8.59 -9.46
CA VAL A 27 -25.19 9.92 -8.91
C VAL A 27 -26.00 9.79 -7.63
N GLY A 28 -25.63 10.58 -6.63
CA GLY A 28 -26.35 10.77 -5.38
C GLY A 28 -26.95 12.18 -5.27
N SER A 29 -27.72 12.41 -4.21
CA SER A 29 -28.33 13.71 -3.93
C SER A 29 -28.09 14.09 -2.48
N ALA A 30 -27.19 15.04 -2.22
CA ALA A 30 -27.02 15.60 -0.87
C ALA A 30 -28.27 16.36 -0.42
N ASP A 31 -28.53 16.43 0.88
CA ASP A 31 -29.53 17.35 1.45
C ASP A 31 -28.90 18.72 1.73
N LEU A 32 -27.64 18.73 2.17
CA LEU A 32 -26.84 19.93 2.35
C LEU A 32 -25.34 19.64 2.19
N VAL A 33 -24.58 20.69 1.91
CA VAL A 33 -23.12 20.64 1.79
C VAL A 33 -22.53 21.60 2.82
N ALA A 34 -21.51 21.16 3.57
CA ALA A 34 -20.83 21.98 4.57
C ALA A 34 -19.31 21.94 4.36
N ALA A 35 -18.65 23.09 4.51
CA ALA A 35 -17.21 23.25 4.29
C ALA A 35 -16.50 23.73 5.57
N PRO A 36 -15.99 22.82 6.44
CA PRO A 36 -15.20 23.21 7.60
C PRO A 36 -13.89 23.89 7.19
N SER A 37 -13.40 24.80 8.03
CA SER A 37 -12.13 25.53 7.83
C SER A 37 -11.00 25.04 8.75
N ASN A 38 -11.34 24.20 9.74
CA ASN A 38 -10.40 23.61 10.68
C ASN A 38 -10.96 22.30 11.24
N ARG A 39 -10.11 21.57 11.96
CA ARG A 39 -10.44 20.29 12.58
C ARG A 39 -11.59 20.36 13.60
N ASP A 40 -11.66 21.39 14.42
CA ASP A 40 -12.69 21.49 15.46
C ASP A 40 -14.09 21.71 14.84
N GLN A 41 -14.18 22.48 13.75
CA GLN A 41 -15.41 22.62 12.97
C GLN A 41 -15.81 21.30 12.30
N LEU A 42 -14.85 20.54 11.76
CA LEU A 42 -15.12 19.22 11.19
C LEU A 42 -15.69 18.28 12.26
N ALA A 43 -15.06 18.21 13.44
CA ALA A 43 -15.52 17.37 14.55
C ALA A 43 -16.91 17.79 15.04
N ALA A 44 -17.17 19.09 15.16
CA ALA A 44 -18.48 19.61 15.55
C ALA A 44 -19.57 19.32 14.51
N LEU A 45 -19.26 19.35 13.20
CA LEU A 45 -20.21 18.95 12.15
C LEU A 45 -20.55 17.46 12.23
N VAL A 46 -19.55 16.59 12.39
CA VAL A 46 -19.75 15.15 12.55
C VAL A 46 -20.58 14.85 13.81
N ALA A 47 -20.22 15.45 14.95
CA ALA A 47 -20.97 15.33 16.19
C ALA A 47 -22.43 15.77 16.04
N ALA A 48 -22.67 16.90 15.37
CA ALA A 48 -24.02 17.39 15.11
C ALA A 48 -24.82 16.45 14.21
N ALA A 49 -24.21 15.94 13.14
CA ALA A 49 -24.83 14.95 12.25
C ALA A 49 -25.25 13.70 13.04
N TYR A 50 -24.34 13.19 13.89
CA TYR A 50 -24.61 12.07 14.77
C TYR A 50 -25.76 12.36 15.73
N GLN A 51 -25.72 13.46 16.47
CA GLN A 51 -26.78 13.85 17.42
C GLN A 51 -28.16 13.92 16.76
N HIS A 52 -28.23 14.40 15.52
CA HIS A 52 -29.47 14.53 14.77
C HIS A 52 -29.86 13.28 13.94
N GLY A 53 -29.04 12.23 13.94
CA GLY A 53 -29.30 11.03 13.13
C GLY A 53 -29.21 11.28 11.63
N VAL A 54 -28.38 12.24 11.23
CA VAL A 54 -28.14 12.60 9.83
C VAL A 54 -26.88 11.89 9.35
N ALA A 55 -27.00 11.16 8.24
CA ALA A 55 -25.85 10.57 7.57
C ALA A 55 -24.90 11.65 7.06
N PHE A 56 -23.60 11.37 7.05
CA PHE A 56 -22.61 12.28 6.48
C PHE A 56 -21.64 11.56 5.55
N VAL A 57 -21.22 12.28 4.51
CA VAL A 57 -20.27 11.81 3.48
C VAL A 57 -19.11 12.80 3.39
N PRO A 58 -17.92 12.44 3.90
CA PRO A 58 -16.72 13.24 3.69
C PRO A 58 -16.33 13.22 2.23
N ARG A 59 -15.99 14.39 1.68
CA ARG A 59 -15.60 14.54 0.28
C ARG A 59 -14.35 15.38 0.15
N GLY A 60 -13.31 14.77 -0.41
CA GLY A 60 -12.11 15.46 -0.87
C GLY A 60 -12.35 16.15 -2.21
N ALA A 61 -11.57 15.77 -3.24
CA ALA A 61 -11.73 16.28 -4.60
C ALA A 61 -12.92 15.65 -5.37
N GLY A 62 -13.38 14.46 -4.98
CA GLY A 62 -14.43 13.72 -5.68
C GLY A 62 -13.96 13.10 -7.01
N THR A 63 -12.73 12.58 -7.03
CA THR A 63 -12.07 12.00 -8.21
C THR A 63 -12.09 10.46 -8.23
N GLY A 64 -12.73 9.82 -7.25
CA GLY A 64 -12.80 8.36 -7.12
C GLY A 64 -13.80 7.72 -8.08
N TYR A 65 -13.58 6.45 -8.42
CA TYR A 65 -14.40 5.68 -9.36
C TYR A 65 -15.37 4.71 -8.67
N SER A 66 -15.29 4.55 -7.35
CA SER A 66 -16.07 3.57 -6.58
C SER A 66 -17.48 4.02 -6.22
N GLY A 67 -17.81 5.31 -6.36
CA GLY A 67 -19.01 5.89 -5.75
C GLY A 67 -18.84 6.22 -4.26
N GLY A 68 -17.62 6.07 -3.72
CA GLY A 68 -17.30 6.31 -2.30
C GLY A 68 -17.62 7.74 -1.82
N ALA A 69 -17.59 8.73 -2.72
CA ALA A 69 -17.87 10.12 -2.40
C ALA A 69 -19.33 10.55 -2.66
N LEU A 70 -20.21 9.60 -2.98
CA LEU A 70 -21.61 9.87 -3.31
C LEU A 70 -22.51 9.94 -2.07
N PRO A 71 -23.39 10.95 -1.96
CA PRO A 71 -24.46 10.99 -0.97
C PRO A 71 -25.64 10.08 -1.40
N ALA A 72 -25.39 8.78 -1.51
CA ALA A 72 -26.37 7.79 -1.98
C ALA A 72 -27.65 7.74 -1.12
N ASN A 73 -27.55 8.04 0.18
CA ASN A 73 -28.65 8.02 1.14
C ASN A 73 -29.03 9.44 1.62
N GLY A 74 -28.69 10.48 0.85
CA GLY A 74 -28.89 11.87 1.27
C GLY A 74 -27.90 12.31 2.35
N GLY A 75 -28.37 13.20 3.22
CA GLY A 75 -27.60 13.72 4.35
C GLY A 75 -26.64 14.84 4.00
N MET A 76 -25.60 14.99 4.81
CA MET A 76 -24.63 16.07 4.72
C MET A 76 -23.36 15.65 4.01
N VAL A 77 -23.03 16.30 2.89
CA VAL A 77 -21.69 16.20 2.32
C VAL A 77 -20.77 17.18 3.05
N ILE A 78 -19.63 16.69 3.54
CA ILE A 78 -18.63 17.51 4.25
C ILE A 78 -17.40 17.68 3.36
N LEU A 79 -17.11 18.91 2.93
CA LEU A 79 -15.98 19.23 2.06
C LEU A 79 -14.69 19.32 2.87
N THR A 80 -13.89 18.25 2.84
CA THR A 80 -12.59 18.20 3.52
C THR A 80 -11.45 18.81 2.69
N ARG A 81 -11.70 19.08 1.39
CA ARG A 81 -10.73 19.74 0.48
C ARG A 81 -10.23 21.11 0.96
N ASP A 82 -11.00 21.81 1.79
CA ASP A 82 -10.63 23.13 2.30
C ASP A 82 -9.67 23.05 3.50
N LEU A 83 -9.55 21.88 4.12
CA LEU A 83 -8.55 21.57 5.14
C LEU A 83 -7.26 21.16 4.43
N ASN A 84 -6.51 22.12 3.88
CA ASN A 84 -5.42 21.86 2.94
C ASN A 84 -4.07 22.42 3.39
N ARG A 85 -3.82 22.48 4.70
CA ARG A 85 -2.54 22.92 5.24
C ARG A 85 -1.59 21.74 5.46
N ILE A 86 -0.33 21.95 5.11
CA ILE A 86 0.78 21.17 5.68
C ILE A 86 0.97 21.71 7.10
N LEU A 87 0.90 20.82 8.09
CA LEU A 87 0.84 21.17 9.51
C LEU A 87 2.21 21.11 10.15
N ASP A 88 3.02 20.11 9.80
CA ASP A 88 4.37 19.91 10.30
C ASP A 88 5.15 19.04 9.29
N GLU A 89 6.48 19.08 9.33
CA GLU A 89 7.35 18.27 8.45
C GLU A 89 8.74 18.12 9.07
N ASP A 90 9.37 16.97 8.83
CA ASP A 90 10.74 16.70 9.25
C ASP A 90 11.45 15.91 8.15
N PHE A 91 12.33 16.61 7.43
CA PHE A 91 13.12 16.04 6.34
C PHE A 91 14.44 15.41 6.81
N ASP A 92 14.80 15.49 8.10
CA ASP A 92 15.95 14.76 8.63
C ASP A 92 15.62 13.27 8.81
N VAL A 93 14.32 12.98 9.05
CA VAL A 93 13.79 11.62 9.21
C VAL A 93 12.71 11.24 8.17
N GLY A 94 12.31 12.16 7.30
CA GLY A 94 11.51 11.87 6.11
C GLY A 94 10.02 11.66 6.38
N TRP A 95 9.33 12.66 6.94
CA TRP A 95 7.87 12.63 7.05
C TRP A 95 7.24 14.02 6.85
N ILE A 96 5.96 14.02 6.42
CA ILE A 96 5.12 15.22 6.31
C ILE A 96 3.79 14.96 7.04
N ARG A 97 3.37 15.90 7.89
CA ARG A 97 2.04 15.89 8.52
C ARG A 97 1.16 16.95 7.87
N CYS A 98 -0.04 16.57 7.44
CA CYS A 98 -0.95 17.45 6.72
C CYS A 98 -2.42 17.18 6.99
N GLU A 99 -3.26 18.17 6.64
CA GLU A 99 -4.72 18.08 6.64
C GLU A 99 -5.22 17.28 5.40
N PRO A 100 -6.41 16.65 5.45
CA PRO A 100 -6.91 15.71 4.44
C PRO A 100 -7.14 16.31 3.04
N GLY A 101 -7.27 17.63 2.95
CA GLY A 101 -7.49 18.37 1.71
C GLY A 101 -6.22 18.75 0.96
N VAL A 102 -5.03 18.45 1.49
CA VAL A 102 -3.77 18.65 0.74
C VAL A 102 -3.75 17.74 -0.48
N THR A 103 -3.49 18.31 -1.66
CA THR A 103 -3.37 17.56 -2.91
C THR A 103 -2.09 16.74 -2.93
N LEU A 104 -2.13 15.58 -3.59
CA LEU A 104 -0.93 14.75 -3.75
C LEU A 104 0.20 15.48 -4.47
N ALA A 105 -0.10 16.24 -5.52
CA ALA A 105 0.89 17.08 -6.20
C ALA A 105 1.64 18.02 -5.24
N ARG A 106 0.95 18.64 -4.27
CA ARG A 106 1.62 19.50 -3.28
C ARG A 106 2.52 18.71 -2.33
N ILE A 107 2.15 17.48 -1.98
CA ILE A 107 2.99 16.59 -1.16
C ILE A 107 4.23 16.17 -1.96
N HIS A 108 4.05 15.76 -3.22
CA HIS A 108 5.15 15.39 -4.13
C HIS A 108 6.12 16.55 -4.33
N GLU A 109 5.62 17.75 -4.67
CA GLU A 109 6.43 18.96 -4.84
C GLU A 109 7.22 19.30 -3.58
N ARG A 110 6.55 19.27 -2.41
CA ARG A 110 7.19 19.60 -1.14
C ARG A 110 8.28 18.59 -0.76
N ALA A 111 8.02 17.30 -0.92
CA ALA A 111 8.99 16.24 -0.67
C ALA A 111 10.18 16.33 -1.64
N ALA A 112 9.91 16.49 -2.95
CA ALA A 112 10.95 16.57 -3.99
C ALA A 112 11.89 17.75 -3.77
N ALA A 113 11.35 18.92 -3.37
CA ALA A 113 12.16 20.10 -3.04
C ALA A 113 13.14 19.87 -1.88
N ALA A 114 12.88 18.87 -1.04
CA ALA A 114 13.72 18.49 0.10
C ALA A 114 14.59 17.23 -0.16
N GLY A 115 14.63 16.71 -1.40
CA GLY A 115 15.38 15.49 -1.73
C GLY A 115 14.68 14.18 -1.32
N TRP A 116 13.37 14.26 -1.03
CA TRP A 116 12.51 13.13 -0.69
C TRP A 116 11.47 12.88 -1.78
N ARG A 117 10.74 11.77 -1.67
CA ARG A 117 9.58 11.45 -2.50
C ARG A 117 8.50 10.75 -1.68
N TYR A 118 7.25 11.03 -2.01
CA TYR A 118 6.10 10.23 -1.58
C TYR A 118 5.72 9.30 -2.74
N VAL A 119 5.54 8.00 -2.48
CA VAL A 119 5.44 7.00 -3.56
C VAL A 119 4.07 6.99 -4.25
N PRO A 120 2.93 6.91 -3.53
CA PRO A 120 1.64 6.78 -4.20
C PRO A 120 1.42 7.90 -5.21
N ASP A 121 1.03 7.50 -6.41
CA ASP A 121 0.97 8.34 -7.60
C ASP A 121 -0.22 7.98 -8.51
N PRO A 122 -1.46 7.96 -7.98
CA PRO A 122 -2.64 7.67 -8.79
C PRO A 122 -2.73 8.62 -9.99
N SER A 123 -3.42 8.20 -11.04
CA SER A 123 -3.59 9.00 -12.26
C SER A 123 -4.15 10.42 -12.00
N SER A 124 -4.91 10.58 -10.92
CA SER A 124 -5.50 11.84 -10.45
C SER A 124 -4.62 12.65 -9.48
N HIS A 125 -3.37 12.28 -9.22
CA HIS A 125 -2.47 12.92 -8.22
C HIS A 125 -2.37 14.46 -8.31
N GLN A 126 -2.59 15.02 -9.50
CA GLN A 126 -2.63 16.47 -9.72
C GLN A 126 -3.75 17.17 -8.95
N VAL A 127 -4.85 16.47 -8.64
CA VAL A 127 -6.07 17.05 -8.06
C VAL A 127 -6.62 16.27 -6.87
N CYS A 128 -6.35 14.97 -6.75
CA CYS A 128 -6.85 14.17 -5.64
C CYS A 128 -6.19 14.62 -4.32
N THR A 129 -6.93 14.48 -3.22
CA THR A 129 -6.48 14.89 -1.89
C THR A 129 -6.04 13.69 -1.07
N ILE A 130 -5.13 13.90 -0.12
CA ILE A 130 -4.59 12.81 0.71
C ILE A 130 -5.67 12.11 1.54
N GLY A 131 -6.71 12.81 1.99
CA GLY A 131 -7.84 12.21 2.69
C GLY A 131 -8.59 11.19 1.82
N GLY A 132 -8.77 11.50 0.53
CA GLY A 132 -9.34 10.54 -0.43
C GLY A 132 -8.41 9.36 -0.71
N ASN A 133 -7.10 9.61 -0.77
CA ASN A 133 -6.11 8.54 -0.98
C ASN A 133 -6.08 7.57 0.21
N ILE A 134 -6.21 8.08 1.43
CA ILE A 134 -6.36 7.25 2.62
C ILE A 134 -7.68 6.49 2.59
N ALA A 135 -8.78 7.15 2.25
CA ALA A 135 -10.10 6.52 2.20
C ALA A 135 -10.14 5.34 1.21
N GLU A 136 -9.51 5.46 0.05
CA GLU A 136 -9.51 4.43 -1.00
C GLU A 136 -8.26 3.51 -0.96
N ASN A 137 -7.33 3.72 -0.01
CA ASN A 137 -5.98 3.13 -0.02
C ASN A 137 -5.29 3.25 -1.40
N ALA A 138 -5.34 4.45 -1.99
CA ALA A 138 -4.93 4.68 -3.36
C ALA A 138 -3.47 4.23 -3.62
N GLY A 139 -3.26 3.68 -4.81
CA GLY A 139 -1.97 3.21 -5.31
C GLY A 139 -1.43 4.07 -6.44
N GLY A 140 -1.54 3.56 -7.66
CA GLY A 140 -0.83 4.06 -8.85
C GLY A 140 0.34 3.16 -9.29
N PRO A 141 1.01 3.51 -10.40
CA PRO A 141 2.06 2.69 -11.01
C PRO A 141 3.21 2.33 -10.05
N HIS A 142 3.61 3.24 -9.17
CA HIS A 142 4.75 3.01 -8.28
C HIS A 142 4.40 2.19 -7.03
N ALA A 143 3.13 1.79 -6.86
CA ALA A 143 2.71 0.89 -5.79
C ALA A 143 3.38 -0.50 -5.91
N LEU A 144 3.79 -0.90 -7.13
CA LEU A 144 4.54 -2.13 -7.37
C LEU A 144 5.79 -2.23 -6.48
N GLY A 145 6.67 -1.24 -6.60
CA GLY A 145 7.95 -1.23 -5.90
C GLY A 145 7.91 -0.61 -4.51
N GLY A 146 6.98 0.33 -4.27
CA GLY A 146 6.95 1.11 -3.03
C GLY A 146 5.62 1.09 -2.28
N GLY A 147 4.67 0.21 -2.64
CA GLY A 147 3.42 0.03 -1.89
C GLY A 147 2.39 1.13 -2.09
N SER A 148 1.17 0.86 -1.64
CA SER A 148 0.03 1.80 -1.69
C SER A 148 0.05 2.77 -0.50
N THR A 149 -0.95 3.65 -0.42
CA THR A 149 -1.09 4.63 0.67
C THR A 149 -0.89 4.02 2.06
N ALA A 150 -1.43 2.83 2.34
CA ALA A 150 -1.29 2.14 3.64
C ALA A 150 0.17 1.92 4.09
N ASN A 151 1.11 1.78 3.15
CA ASN A 151 2.53 1.60 3.46
C ASN A 151 3.21 2.90 3.89
N HIS A 152 2.59 4.05 3.58
CA HIS A 152 3.16 5.38 3.85
C HIS A 152 2.46 6.12 4.98
N VAL A 153 1.39 5.58 5.56
CA VAL A 153 0.73 6.21 6.70
C VAL A 153 1.42 5.78 8.00
N ILE A 154 1.94 6.78 8.74
CA ILE A 154 2.53 6.61 10.06
C ILE A 154 1.47 6.79 11.13
N SER A 155 0.69 7.86 11.06
CA SER A 155 -0.37 8.14 12.02
C SER A 155 -1.54 8.88 11.40
N VAL A 156 -2.72 8.68 11.97
CA VAL A 156 -3.97 9.30 11.54
C VAL A 156 -4.65 9.92 12.76
N GLU A 157 -5.10 11.15 12.61
CA GLU A 157 -6.06 11.76 13.51
C GLU A 157 -7.46 11.54 12.92
N LEU A 158 -8.22 10.65 13.55
CA LEU A 158 -9.54 10.22 13.12
C LEU A 158 -10.61 10.89 13.97
N ILE A 159 -11.60 11.48 13.32
CA ILE A 159 -12.86 11.91 13.95
C ILE A 159 -13.84 10.75 13.82
N GLY A 160 -14.17 10.13 14.95
CA GLY A 160 -15.17 9.07 15.03
C GLY A 160 -16.57 9.58 14.66
N PRO A 161 -17.52 8.69 14.35
CA PRO A 161 -18.86 9.08 13.95
C PRO A 161 -19.61 9.90 15.00
N ASP A 162 -19.29 9.76 16.29
CA ASP A 162 -19.84 10.56 17.39
C ASP A 162 -19.16 11.93 17.57
N GLY A 163 -18.14 12.24 16.76
CA GLY A 163 -17.32 13.44 16.83
C GLY A 163 -16.12 13.33 17.78
N SER A 164 -15.90 12.18 18.43
CA SER A 164 -14.70 11.94 19.23
C SER A 164 -13.44 11.98 18.36
N VAL A 165 -12.31 12.43 18.93
CA VAL A 165 -11.03 12.50 18.21
C VAL A 165 -10.10 11.43 18.76
N ALA A 166 -9.62 10.55 17.88
CA ALA A 166 -8.62 9.54 18.18
C ALA A 166 -7.35 9.79 17.36
N ILE A 167 -6.19 9.56 17.98
CA ILE A 167 -4.91 9.50 17.28
C ILE A 167 -4.51 8.04 17.23
N LEU A 168 -4.39 7.52 16.01
CA LEU A 168 -3.97 6.15 15.72
C LEU A 168 -2.56 6.19 15.15
N ASP A 169 -1.67 5.35 15.64
CA ASP A 169 -0.27 5.33 15.19
C ASP A 169 0.14 3.90 14.83
N GLU A 170 0.88 3.74 13.73
CA GLU A 170 1.37 2.44 13.29
C GLU A 170 2.19 1.74 14.38
N HIS A 171 2.79 2.51 15.29
CA HIS A 171 3.68 2.00 16.33
C HIS A 171 2.94 1.42 17.53
N ASP A 172 1.62 1.62 17.63
CA ASP A 172 0.81 1.08 18.72
C ASP A 172 0.94 -0.46 18.81
N VAL A 173 1.27 -1.13 17.70
CA VAL A 173 1.54 -2.58 17.65
C VAL A 173 2.74 -3.01 18.48
N TYR A 174 3.78 -2.17 18.58
CA TYR A 174 4.98 -2.48 19.37
C TYR A 174 4.68 -2.45 20.88
N ASP A 175 3.62 -1.75 21.27
CA ASP A 175 3.10 -1.71 22.64
C ASP A 175 2.12 -2.87 22.93
N GLY A 176 1.82 -3.73 21.94
CA GLY A 176 0.87 -4.84 22.08
C GLY A 176 -0.58 -4.46 21.83
N ASN A 177 -0.79 -3.39 21.07
CA ASN A 177 -2.11 -3.02 20.56
C ASN A 177 -2.31 -3.54 19.13
N LEU A 178 -3.55 -3.45 18.64
CA LEU A 178 -3.89 -3.77 17.27
C LEU A 178 -3.43 -2.64 16.32
N ASP A 179 -3.16 -2.98 15.06
CA ASP A 179 -2.89 -1.99 14.01
C ASP A 179 -4.17 -1.32 13.52
N LEU A 180 -4.68 -0.35 14.29
CA LEU A 180 -5.90 0.37 13.92
C LEU A 180 -5.70 1.33 12.74
N VAL A 181 -4.45 1.71 12.42
CA VAL A 181 -4.17 2.53 11.22
C VAL A 181 -4.55 1.76 9.96
N ALA A 182 -4.22 0.47 9.88
CA ALA A 182 -4.60 -0.35 8.73
C ALA A 182 -6.11 -0.39 8.52
N LEU A 183 -6.93 -0.42 9.58
CA LEU A 183 -8.39 -0.40 9.43
C LEU A 183 -8.93 0.90 8.84
N VAL A 184 -8.28 2.04 9.10
CA VAL A 184 -8.74 3.34 8.60
C VAL A 184 -8.39 3.55 7.13
N VAL A 185 -7.20 3.10 6.71
CA VAL A 185 -6.78 3.21 5.30
C VAL A 185 -7.56 2.18 4.48
N GLY A 186 -8.27 2.63 3.45
CA GLY A 186 -9.20 1.78 2.67
C GLY A 186 -10.60 1.68 3.27
N SER A 187 -10.89 2.34 4.40
CA SER A 187 -12.23 2.29 5.01
C SER A 187 -13.29 3.09 4.27
N GLU A 188 -12.92 3.87 3.25
CA GLU A 188 -13.82 4.76 2.52
C GLU A 188 -14.62 5.71 3.42
N ALA A 189 -14.00 6.15 4.51
CA ALA A 189 -14.62 6.98 5.56
C ALA A 189 -15.87 6.36 6.22
N THR A 190 -16.04 5.04 6.12
CA THR A 190 -17.11 4.33 6.84
C THR A 190 -16.79 4.17 8.33
N LEU A 191 -15.53 4.29 8.75
CA LEU A 191 -15.14 4.22 10.16
C LEU A 191 -15.01 5.59 10.84
N GLY A 192 -15.14 6.68 10.08
CA GLY A 192 -14.97 8.06 10.56
C GLY A 192 -14.28 8.94 9.52
N VAL A 193 -13.88 10.14 9.93
CA VAL A 193 -13.29 11.16 9.03
C VAL A 193 -11.87 11.48 9.42
N VAL A 194 -10.92 11.33 8.49
CA VAL A 194 -9.53 11.76 8.69
C VAL A 194 -9.45 13.28 8.79
N ALA A 195 -8.89 13.79 9.89
CA ALA A 195 -8.69 15.22 10.14
C ALA A 195 -7.24 15.66 9.94
N ALA A 196 -6.28 14.76 10.15
CA ALA A 196 -4.87 14.96 9.83
C ALA A 196 -4.17 13.60 9.64
N VAL A 197 -3.10 13.60 8.86
CA VAL A 197 -2.28 12.40 8.60
C VAL A 197 -0.80 12.74 8.66
N THR A 198 0.00 11.83 9.21
CA THR A 198 1.45 11.85 9.10
C THR A 198 1.90 10.81 8.08
N LEU A 199 2.52 11.28 7.01
CA LEU A 199 2.99 10.47 5.90
C LEU A 199 4.49 10.29 5.96
N ARG A 200 4.91 9.08 5.66
CA ARG A 200 6.28 8.67 5.45
C ARG A 200 6.74 9.05 4.05
N LEU A 201 7.99 9.50 3.95
CA LEU A 201 8.67 9.76 2.68
C LEU A 201 9.81 8.77 2.48
N LEU A 202 10.19 8.57 1.21
CA LEU A 202 11.39 7.86 0.80
C LEU A 202 12.44 8.84 0.29
N PRO A 203 13.74 8.55 0.38
CA PRO A 203 14.73 9.29 -0.39
C PRO A 203 14.39 9.32 -1.87
N ALA A 204 14.67 10.45 -2.52
CA ALA A 204 14.72 10.49 -3.96
C ALA A 204 15.81 9.53 -4.46
N SER A 205 15.52 8.78 -5.52
CA SER A 205 16.49 7.88 -6.13
C SER A 205 17.51 8.67 -6.95
N PRO A 206 18.82 8.38 -6.84
CA PRO A 206 19.86 9.13 -7.56
C PRO A 206 19.85 8.86 -9.07
N SER A 207 19.29 7.73 -9.51
CA SER A 207 19.06 7.41 -10.93
C SER A 207 17.62 6.96 -11.15
N GLN A 208 17.02 7.46 -12.23
CA GLN A 208 15.68 7.09 -12.69
C GLN A 208 15.67 7.01 -14.22
N HIS A 209 15.27 5.86 -14.76
CA HIS A 209 15.15 5.61 -16.19
C HIS A 209 13.82 4.92 -16.49
N ALA A 210 13.32 5.12 -17.70
CA ALA A 210 12.14 4.44 -18.18
C ALA A 210 12.41 3.77 -19.53
N VAL A 211 11.71 2.67 -19.77
CA VAL A 211 11.66 1.98 -21.04
C VAL A 211 10.24 1.97 -21.54
N ILE A 212 10.07 2.26 -22.83
CA ILE A 212 8.81 2.05 -23.55
C ILE A 212 9.09 0.96 -24.57
N ALA A 213 8.45 -0.19 -24.39
CA ALA A 213 8.50 -1.31 -25.32
C ALA A 213 7.18 -1.42 -26.10
N ARG A 214 7.28 -1.90 -27.34
CA ARG A 214 6.20 -2.01 -28.31
C ARG A 214 6.10 -3.46 -28.76
N PHE A 215 4.88 -3.98 -28.78
CA PHE A 215 4.58 -5.35 -29.19
C PHE A 215 3.38 -5.36 -30.12
N ASP A 216 3.49 -6.03 -31.27
CA ASP A 216 2.35 -6.18 -32.18
C ASP A 216 1.32 -7.19 -31.65
N ASP A 217 1.74 -8.14 -30.80
CA ASP A 217 0.89 -9.08 -30.08
C ASP A 217 0.77 -8.70 -28.58
N PRO A 218 -0.44 -8.45 -28.04
CA PRO A 218 -0.62 -8.21 -26.61
C PRO A 218 -0.19 -9.39 -25.72
N GLN A 219 -0.31 -10.64 -26.18
CA GLN A 219 0.10 -11.80 -25.39
C GLN A 219 1.63 -11.84 -25.22
N ALA A 220 2.38 -11.43 -26.25
CA ALA A 220 3.83 -11.25 -26.14
C ALA A 220 4.23 -10.18 -25.12
N ALA A 221 3.47 -9.07 -25.03
CA ALA A 221 3.71 -8.05 -24.02
C ALA A 221 3.41 -8.54 -22.58
N VAL A 222 2.35 -9.35 -22.39
CA VAL A 222 2.08 -10.03 -21.11
C VAL A 222 3.19 -11.03 -20.77
N ALA A 223 3.69 -11.79 -21.75
CA ALA A 223 4.82 -12.69 -21.54
C ALA A 223 6.11 -11.93 -21.13
N ALA A 224 6.35 -10.74 -21.69
CA ALA A 224 7.48 -9.89 -21.33
C ALA A 224 7.42 -9.47 -19.85
N VAL A 225 6.22 -9.15 -19.34
CA VAL A 225 5.99 -8.86 -17.92
C VAL A 225 6.41 -10.03 -17.04
N MET A 226 6.02 -11.25 -17.42
CA MET A 226 6.39 -12.47 -16.67
C MET A 226 7.90 -12.70 -16.68
N ASN A 227 8.54 -12.57 -17.85
CA ASN A 227 9.99 -12.74 -18.01
C ASN A 227 10.80 -11.78 -17.13
N VAL A 228 10.32 -10.55 -16.91
CA VAL A 228 10.98 -9.58 -16.02
C VAL A 228 11.00 -10.10 -14.57
N PHE A 229 9.89 -10.64 -14.08
CA PHE A 229 9.83 -11.20 -12.73
C PHE A 229 10.59 -12.52 -12.62
N ASP A 230 10.52 -13.39 -13.63
CA ASP A 230 11.28 -14.65 -13.67
C ASP A 230 12.80 -14.41 -13.68
N ALA A 231 13.24 -13.27 -14.21
CA ALA A 231 14.62 -12.80 -14.11
C ALA A 231 15.00 -12.27 -12.71
N GLY A 232 14.09 -12.32 -11.73
CA GLY A 232 14.31 -11.82 -10.38
C GLY A 232 14.31 -10.29 -10.30
N MET A 233 13.72 -9.59 -11.26
CA MET A 233 13.71 -8.14 -11.31
C MET A 233 12.36 -7.60 -10.81
N LEU A 234 12.40 -6.64 -9.88
CA LEU A 234 11.24 -5.87 -9.44
C LEU A 234 11.38 -4.41 -9.91
N PRO A 235 10.74 -4.02 -11.03
CA PRO A 235 10.68 -2.63 -11.45
C PRO A 235 10.02 -1.75 -10.40
N SER A 236 10.28 -0.45 -10.46
CA SER A 236 9.61 0.50 -9.57
C SER A 236 8.17 0.80 -9.99
N ALA A 237 7.90 0.77 -11.29
CA ALA A 237 6.57 0.76 -11.88
C ALA A 237 6.63 -0.06 -13.18
N MET A 238 5.53 -0.73 -13.51
CA MET A 238 5.38 -1.45 -14.77
C MET A 238 3.92 -1.43 -15.20
N ASP A 239 3.63 -0.62 -16.21
CA ASP A 239 2.30 -0.41 -16.77
C ASP A 239 2.23 -0.93 -18.20
N MET A 240 1.04 -1.28 -18.65
CA MET A 240 0.78 -1.67 -20.04
C MET A 240 -0.46 -0.98 -20.59
N LEU A 241 -0.41 -0.65 -21.88
CA LEU A 241 -1.54 -0.17 -22.67
C LEU A 241 -1.67 -1.09 -23.88
N THR A 242 -2.78 -1.83 -23.97
CA THR A 242 -2.93 -2.87 -24.99
C THR A 242 -3.13 -2.30 -26.39
N GLY A 243 -3.01 -3.18 -27.39
CA GLY A 243 -3.64 -2.94 -28.68
C GLY A 243 -5.15 -2.78 -28.53
N ALA A 244 -5.73 -1.83 -29.26
CA ALA A 244 -7.17 -1.59 -29.26
C ALA A 244 -7.92 -2.77 -29.89
N TYR A 245 -8.87 -3.33 -29.14
CA TYR A 245 -9.73 -4.42 -29.56
C TYR A 245 -11.12 -3.89 -29.93
N ILE A 246 -11.61 -4.26 -31.11
CA ILE A 246 -12.92 -3.84 -31.61
C ILE A 246 -13.66 -5.11 -32.05
N PRO A 247 -14.78 -5.46 -31.39
CA PRO A 247 -15.56 -6.64 -31.74
C PRO A 247 -15.86 -6.74 -33.24
N GLY A 248 -15.69 -7.95 -33.79
CA GLY A 248 -15.88 -8.22 -35.21
C GLY A 248 -14.71 -7.83 -36.13
N ARG A 249 -13.58 -7.36 -35.59
CA ARG A 249 -12.31 -7.22 -36.34
C ARG A 249 -11.35 -8.36 -35.96
N PRO A 250 -10.59 -8.92 -36.92
CA PRO A 250 -9.76 -10.09 -36.68
C PRO A 250 -8.53 -9.81 -35.80
N ASP A 251 -7.97 -8.61 -35.89
CA ASP A 251 -6.72 -8.23 -35.22
C ASP A 251 -6.90 -6.95 -34.40
N HIS A 252 -6.03 -6.78 -33.39
CA HIS A 252 -5.87 -5.49 -32.74
C HIS A 252 -5.50 -4.42 -33.78
N THR A 253 -6.12 -3.25 -33.65
CA THR A 253 -5.93 -2.19 -34.66
C THR A 253 -4.57 -1.50 -34.52
N ASP A 254 -3.92 -1.65 -33.37
CA ASP A 254 -2.65 -1.03 -33.07
C ASP A 254 -1.83 -1.82 -32.04
N PRO A 255 -0.52 -1.53 -31.91
CA PRO A 255 0.36 -2.32 -31.05
C PRO A 255 0.21 -2.01 -29.56
N SER A 256 0.50 -2.99 -28.73
CA SER A 256 0.60 -2.85 -27.28
C SER A 256 1.87 -2.12 -26.87
N LEU A 257 1.80 -1.36 -25.78
CA LEU A 257 2.91 -0.64 -25.19
C LEU A 257 3.12 -1.08 -23.75
N LEU A 258 4.35 -1.49 -23.41
CA LEU A 258 4.78 -1.75 -22.04
C LEU A 258 5.67 -0.59 -21.58
N PHE A 259 5.31 0.01 -20.45
CA PHE A 259 6.05 1.10 -19.82
C PHE A 259 6.68 0.59 -18.54
N VAL A 260 8.01 0.62 -18.45
CA VAL A 260 8.74 0.13 -17.28
C VAL A 260 9.59 1.25 -16.70
N HIS A 261 9.45 1.52 -15.42
CA HIS A 261 10.24 2.53 -14.71
C HIS A 261 11.20 1.87 -13.72
N LEU A 262 12.46 2.25 -13.79
CA LEU A 262 13.54 1.80 -12.92
C LEU A 262 14.07 2.98 -12.11
N GLN A 263 14.29 2.75 -10.83
CA GLN A 263 14.91 3.72 -9.96
C GLN A 263 15.78 3.02 -8.92
N GLY A 264 16.88 3.65 -8.55
CA GLY A 264 17.85 3.08 -7.62
C GLY A 264 19.20 3.76 -7.77
N GLN A 265 20.25 3.03 -7.38
CA GLN A 265 21.61 3.45 -7.72
C GLN A 265 21.83 3.37 -9.24
N PRO A 266 22.69 4.23 -9.82
CA PRO A 266 22.98 4.20 -11.26
C PRO A 266 23.30 2.80 -11.79
N GLU A 267 24.11 2.04 -11.07
CA GLU A 267 24.56 0.69 -11.47
C GLU A 267 23.43 -0.35 -11.41
N GLU A 268 22.55 -0.25 -10.42
CA GLU A 268 21.36 -1.11 -10.31
C GLU A 268 20.41 -0.84 -11.46
N VAL A 269 20.25 0.44 -11.84
CA VAL A 269 19.43 0.84 -12.98
C VAL A 269 20.05 0.37 -14.29
N ASP A 270 21.36 0.51 -14.49
CA ASP A 270 22.05 0.04 -15.70
C ASP A 270 21.93 -1.48 -15.87
N THR A 271 22.09 -2.24 -14.77
CA THR A 271 21.89 -3.70 -14.77
C THR A 271 20.45 -4.05 -15.07
N GLY A 272 19.49 -3.36 -14.44
CA GLY A 272 18.07 -3.54 -14.71
C GLY A 272 17.70 -3.25 -16.16
N LEU A 273 18.31 -2.25 -16.80
CA LEU A 273 18.10 -1.95 -18.22
C LEU A 273 18.57 -3.10 -19.13
N GLN A 274 19.68 -3.77 -18.80
CA GLN A 274 20.21 -4.92 -19.56
C GLN A 274 19.30 -6.15 -19.43
N ILE A 275 18.84 -6.43 -18.21
CA ILE A 275 17.88 -7.52 -17.95
C ILE A 275 16.58 -7.24 -18.72
N LEU A 276 16.05 -6.03 -18.60
CA LEU A 276 14.81 -5.64 -19.25
C LEU A 276 14.90 -5.73 -20.79
N GLN A 277 16.02 -5.27 -21.37
CA GLN A 277 16.29 -5.43 -22.80
C GLN A 277 16.19 -6.91 -23.20
N THR A 278 16.87 -7.80 -22.46
CA THR A 278 16.87 -9.24 -22.74
C THR A 278 15.45 -9.83 -22.68
N CYS A 279 14.66 -9.46 -21.67
CA CYS A 279 13.29 -9.95 -21.50
C CYS A 279 12.35 -9.49 -22.65
N ILE A 280 12.49 -8.23 -23.08
CA ILE A 280 11.69 -7.64 -24.17
C ILE A 280 12.06 -8.26 -25.53
N GLU A 281 13.35 -8.36 -25.84
CA GLU A 281 13.82 -8.93 -27.10
C GLU A 281 13.44 -10.42 -27.23
N ALA A 282 13.53 -11.18 -26.12
CA ALA A 282 13.12 -12.59 -26.09
C ALA A 282 11.63 -12.82 -26.38
N THR A 283 10.81 -11.78 -26.26
CA THR A 283 9.36 -11.81 -26.55
C THR A 283 9.01 -11.06 -27.84
N GLY A 284 10.01 -10.65 -28.63
CA GLY A 284 9.81 -10.00 -29.93
C GLY A 284 9.37 -8.55 -29.86
N GLY A 285 9.57 -7.88 -28.71
CA GLY A 285 9.28 -6.45 -28.57
C GLY A 285 10.44 -5.57 -29.02
N ASP A 286 10.10 -4.39 -29.57
CA ASP A 286 11.05 -3.30 -29.78
C ASP A 286 10.99 -2.34 -28.60
N TYR A 287 12.09 -1.68 -28.23
CA TYR A 287 12.09 -0.75 -27.10
C TYR A 287 12.87 0.54 -27.33
N SER A 288 12.57 1.53 -26.50
CA SER A 288 13.29 2.81 -26.42
C SER A 288 13.47 3.20 -24.96
N GLN A 289 14.64 3.75 -24.63
CA GLN A 289 15.00 4.19 -23.30
C GLN A 289 14.86 5.70 -23.17
N PHE A 290 14.43 6.17 -21.99
CA PHE A 290 14.20 7.58 -21.70
C PHE A 290 14.70 7.92 -20.30
N ARG A 291 15.12 9.18 -20.10
CA ARG A 291 15.26 9.74 -18.76
C ARG A 291 13.87 10.01 -18.18
N ALA A 292 13.74 9.96 -16.85
CA ALA A 292 12.45 10.14 -16.17
C ALA A 292 11.71 11.43 -16.56
N ALA A 293 12.44 12.54 -16.73
CA ALA A 293 11.86 13.84 -17.12
C ALA A 293 11.22 13.84 -18.52
N GLU A 294 11.74 13.04 -19.46
CA GLU A 294 11.22 12.94 -20.83
C GLU A 294 10.07 11.93 -20.92
N TYR A 295 10.16 10.87 -20.13
CA TYR A 295 9.25 9.75 -20.12
C TYR A 295 7.79 10.15 -19.87
N LEU A 296 7.52 10.99 -18.86
CA LEU A 296 6.15 11.34 -18.48
C LEU A 296 5.39 12.05 -19.62
N GLY A 297 6.06 13.00 -20.28
CA GLY A 297 5.51 13.69 -21.45
C GLY A 297 5.24 12.71 -22.60
N ARG A 298 6.21 11.83 -22.89
CA ARG A 298 6.07 10.82 -23.96
C ARG A 298 4.95 9.82 -23.69
N ARG A 299 4.84 9.31 -22.47
CA ARG A 299 3.75 8.40 -22.05
C ARG A 299 2.39 9.08 -22.24
N ALA A 300 2.25 10.32 -21.76
CA ALA A 300 0.99 11.07 -21.89
C ALA A 300 0.59 11.27 -23.36
N GLU A 301 1.54 11.61 -24.23
CA GLU A 301 1.30 11.75 -25.68
C GLU A 301 0.83 10.43 -26.31
N LEU A 302 1.50 9.31 -26.01
CA LEU A 302 1.18 7.99 -26.54
C LEU A 302 -0.21 7.52 -26.09
N VAL A 303 -0.51 7.62 -24.80
CA VAL A 303 -1.82 7.27 -24.23
C VAL A 303 -2.92 8.10 -24.91
N LYS A 304 -2.74 9.43 -24.98
CA LYS A 304 -3.69 10.33 -25.63
C LYS A 304 -3.87 10.01 -27.12
N GLY A 305 -2.79 9.65 -27.81
CA GLY A 305 -2.82 9.22 -29.21
C GLY A 305 -3.67 7.96 -29.41
N LYS A 306 -3.44 6.92 -28.60
CA LYS A 306 -4.18 5.66 -28.67
C LYS A 306 -5.67 5.84 -28.31
N VAL A 307 -5.99 6.63 -27.29
CA VAL A 307 -7.39 6.96 -26.95
C VAL A 307 -8.08 7.69 -28.12
N ARG A 308 -7.43 8.69 -28.72
CA ARG A 308 -7.99 9.41 -29.88
C ARG A 308 -8.22 8.50 -31.07
N ARG A 309 -7.27 7.60 -31.34
CA ARG A 309 -7.39 6.61 -32.41
C ARG A 309 -8.54 5.64 -32.12
N MET A 310 -8.66 5.15 -30.89
CA MET A 310 -9.75 4.28 -30.48
C MET A 310 -11.12 4.93 -30.70
N VAL A 311 -11.29 6.20 -30.32
CA VAL A 311 -12.52 6.96 -30.60
C VAL A 311 -12.80 7.05 -32.11
N ALA A 312 -11.77 7.32 -32.93
CA ALA A 312 -11.92 7.42 -34.38
C ALA A 312 -12.26 6.07 -35.05
N ASP A 313 -11.59 5.00 -34.63
CA ASP A 313 -11.71 3.67 -35.26
C ASP A 313 -12.98 2.93 -34.82
N SER A 314 -13.45 3.17 -33.59
CA SER A 314 -14.67 2.57 -33.03
C SER A 314 -15.93 3.41 -33.26
N GLY A 315 -15.80 4.73 -33.43
CA GLY A 315 -16.93 5.66 -33.50
C GLY A 315 -17.57 5.99 -32.15
N HIS A 316 -17.03 5.49 -31.03
CA HIS A 316 -17.57 5.71 -29.69
C HIS A 316 -16.84 6.87 -28.96
N PRO A 317 -17.57 7.92 -28.52
CA PRO A 317 -16.96 9.14 -28.00
C PRO A 317 -16.67 9.12 -26.49
N ARG A 318 -17.17 8.11 -25.76
CA ARG A 318 -17.00 7.97 -24.30
C ARG A 318 -16.29 6.67 -23.97
N TYR A 319 -15.68 6.65 -22.80
CA TYR A 319 -15.12 5.45 -22.20
C TYR A 319 -15.30 5.51 -20.69
N TYR A 320 -15.27 4.36 -20.04
CA TYR A 320 -15.28 4.24 -18.58
C TYR A 320 -14.14 3.32 -18.15
N LEU A 321 -13.53 3.60 -16.99
CA LEU A 321 -12.36 2.87 -16.50
C LEU A 321 -12.79 1.94 -15.36
N PHE A 322 -12.90 0.65 -15.63
CA PHE A 322 -13.11 -0.35 -14.58
C PHE A 322 -11.79 -0.73 -13.90
N ASP A 323 -11.87 -1.50 -12.82
CA ASP A 323 -10.70 -1.92 -12.03
C ASP A 323 -10.90 -3.36 -11.57
N ALA A 324 -9.97 -4.24 -11.98
CA ALA A 324 -10.08 -5.68 -11.91
C ALA A 324 -8.69 -6.27 -11.68
N THR A 325 -8.50 -7.08 -10.63
CA THR A 325 -7.17 -7.56 -10.25
C THR A 325 -7.10 -9.08 -10.28
N ALA A 326 -6.04 -9.64 -10.86
CA ALA A 326 -5.74 -11.08 -10.83
C ALA A 326 -4.26 -11.33 -10.48
N PRO A 327 -3.89 -12.53 -10.01
CA PRO A 327 -2.48 -12.90 -9.89
C PRO A 327 -1.76 -12.71 -11.23
N ARG A 328 -0.48 -12.33 -11.23
CA ARG A 328 0.25 -12.03 -12.47
C ARG A 328 0.30 -13.23 -13.40
N SER A 329 0.44 -14.41 -12.80
CA SER A 329 0.39 -15.71 -13.46
C SER A 329 -0.90 -15.96 -14.25
N ARG A 330 -1.98 -15.23 -13.97
CA ARG A 330 -3.31 -15.38 -14.57
C ARG A 330 -3.73 -14.20 -15.45
N LEU A 331 -2.82 -13.25 -15.70
CA LEU A 331 -3.08 -12.12 -16.60
C LEU A 331 -3.50 -12.54 -18.02
N PRO A 332 -2.91 -13.59 -18.64
CA PRO A 332 -3.36 -14.05 -19.95
C PRO A 332 -4.85 -14.46 -19.96
N GLU A 333 -5.30 -15.20 -18.95
CA GLU A 333 -6.69 -15.63 -18.82
C GLU A 333 -7.64 -14.46 -18.58
N LEU A 334 -7.26 -13.50 -17.73
CA LEU A 334 -8.06 -12.30 -17.51
C LEU A 334 -8.20 -11.47 -18.80
N MET A 335 -7.12 -11.33 -19.56
CA MET A 335 -7.14 -10.61 -20.84
C MET A 335 -8.07 -11.28 -21.87
N ASN A 336 -8.10 -12.61 -21.90
CA ASN A 336 -9.03 -13.36 -22.74
C ASN A 336 -10.48 -13.15 -22.27
N ALA A 337 -10.75 -13.22 -20.97
CA ALA A 337 -12.09 -12.98 -20.41
C ALA A 337 -12.62 -11.57 -20.74
N ILE A 338 -11.75 -10.54 -20.69
CA ILE A 338 -12.12 -9.17 -21.10
C ILE A 338 -12.47 -9.11 -22.58
N THR A 339 -11.73 -9.83 -23.43
CA THR A 339 -11.98 -9.90 -24.87
C THR A 339 -13.30 -10.60 -25.17
N GLU A 340 -13.58 -11.71 -24.49
CA GLU A 340 -14.87 -12.42 -24.60
C GLU A 340 -16.04 -11.56 -24.12
N ALA A 341 -15.87 -10.79 -23.03
CA ALA A 341 -16.87 -9.84 -22.57
C ALA A 341 -17.07 -8.71 -23.59
N ALA A 342 -15.99 -8.17 -24.16
CA ALA A 342 -16.05 -7.15 -25.20
C ALA A 342 -16.88 -7.62 -26.40
N ASP A 343 -16.68 -8.87 -26.85
CA ASP A 343 -17.48 -9.47 -27.93
C ASP A 343 -18.94 -9.68 -27.54
N HIS A 344 -19.19 -10.20 -26.33
CA HIS A 344 -20.55 -10.48 -25.85
C HIS A 344 -21.41 -9.21 -25.79
N PHE A 345 -20.84 -8.12 -25.27
CA PHE A 345 -21.55 -6.85 -25.10
C PHE A 345 -21.38 -5.89 -26.29
N GLY A 346 -20.57 -6.25 -27.29
CA GLY A 346 -20.29 -5.40 -28.45
C GLY A 346 -19.56 -4.10 -28.09
N LEU A 347 -18.71 -4.12 -27.07
CA LEU A 347 -17.99 -2.96 -26.55
C LEU A 347 -16.53 -3.00 -26.98
N PRO A 348 -16.05 -2.03 -27.78
CA PRO A 348 -14.63 -1.87 -28.06
C PRO A 348 -13.85 -1.56 -26.78
N VAL A 349 -12.70 -2.20 -26.58
CA VAL A 349 -11.89 -2.05 -25.35
C VAL A 349 -10.45 -1.64 -25.66
N LEU A 350 -9.90 -0.78 -24.81
CA LEU A 350 -8.49 -0.41 -24.80
C LEU A 350 -7.97 -0.51 -23.36
N ASN A 351 -7.40 -1.65 -23.00
CA ASN A 351 -7.07 -1.90 -21.60
C ASN A 351 -5.79 -1.16 -21.21
N THR A 352 -5.83 -0.56 -20.02
CA THR A 352 -4.65 0.01 -19.35
C THR A 352 -4.45 -0.77 -18.06
N PHE A 353 -3.24 -1.05 -17.63
CA PHE A 353 -3.07 -1.82 -16.40
C PHE A 353 -1.71 -1.66 -15.75
N HIS A 354 -1.67 -1.78 -14.44
CA HIS A 354 -0.46 -1.92 -13.65
C HIS A 354 0.00 -3.37 -13.74
N ALA A 355 0.59 -3.74 -14.89
CA ALA A 355 0.98 -5.11 -15.20
C ALA A 355 1.89 -5.74 -14.15
N GLY A 356 2.70 -4.94 -13.47
CA GLY A 356 3.60 -5.43 -12.44
C GLY A 356 2.94 -5.94 -11.15
N ASP A 357 1.70 -5.55 -10.86
CA ASP A 357 0.96 -6.01 -9.66
C ASP A 357 -0.35 -6.75 -9.99
N GLY A 358 -0.60 -7.00 -11.28
CA GLY A 358 -1.76 -7.76 -11.74
C GLY A 358 -3.06 -6.95 -11.78
N ASN A 359 -3.00 -5.62 -11.60
CA ASN A 359 -4.18 -4.77 -11.62
C ASN A 359 -4.53 -4.25 -13.01
N VAL A 360 -5.64 -4.73 -13.57
CA VAL A 360 -6.15 -4.40 -14.90
C VAL A 360 -7.29 -3.39 -14.86
N HIS A 361 -7.26 -2.44 -15.79
CA HIS A 361 -8.36 -1.50 -16.03
C HIS A 361 -9.03 -1.76 -17.38
N PRO A 362 -10.04 -2.66 -17.43
CA PRO A 362 -10.88 -2.83 -18.60
C PRO A 362 -11.55 -1.51 -18.95
N THR A 363 -11.29 -0.99 -20.15
CA THR A 363 -11.77 0.33 -20.55
C THR A 363 -12.66 0.23 -21.79
N PRO A 364 -13.96 -0.06 -21.63
CA PRO A 364 -14.89 -0.07 -22.74
C PRO A 364 -15.18 1.34 -23.26
N PHE A 365 -15.26 1.46 -24.58
CA PHE A 365 -15.68 2.66 -25.30
C PHE A 365 -17.14 2.48 -25.74
N PHE A 366 -17.95 3.53 -25.55
CA PHE A 366 -19.38 3.47 -25.78
C PHE A 366 -19.96 4.81 -26.26
N THR A 367 -21.20 4.75 -26.77
CA THR A 367 -22.03 5.91 -27.05
C THR A 367 -23.14 5.98 -26.01
N PRO A 368 -23.28 7.10 -25.27
CA PRO A 368 -24.35 7.24 -24.29
C PRO A 368 -25.74 7.06 -24.92
N GLY A 369 -26.63 6.41 -24.19
CA GLY A 369 -28.00 6.18 -24.61
C GLY A 369 -28.77 5.38 -23.55
N PRO A 370 -30.10 5.28 -23.69
CA PRO A 370 -30.91 4.47 -22.77
C PRO A 370 -30.40 3.02 -22.73
N GLY A 371 -30.25 2.45 -21.52
CA GLY A 371 -29.80 1.07 -21.34
C GLY A 371 -28.28 0.88 -21.28
N MET A 372 -27.48 1.92 -21.58
CA MET A 372 -26.02 1.76 -21.68
C MET A 372 -25.36 1.56 -20.31
N ASP A 373 -25.86 2.21 -19.26
CA ASP A 373 -25.32 2.07 -17.91
C ASP A 373 -25.54 0.63 -17.40
N GLU A 374 -26.68 0.01 -17.71
CA GLU A 374 -26.95 -1.40 -17.40
C GLU A 374 -26.04 -2.35 -18.17
N VAL A 375 -25.72 -2.05 -19.44
CA VAL A 375 -24.77 -2.82 -20.25
C VAL A 375 -23.34 -2.71 -19.67
N LEU A 376 -22.90 -1.51 -19.29
CA LEU A 376 -21.60 -1.29 -18.67
C LEU A 376 -21.48 -1.98 -17.31
N ALA A 377 -22.54 -1.92 -16.49
CA ALA A 377 -22.59 -2.64 -15.22
C ALA A 377 -22.53 -4.17 -15.41
N ALA A 378 -23.22 -4.71 -16.41
CA ALA A 378 -23.17 -6.13 -16.75
C ALA A 378 -21.80 -6.56 -17.28
N PHE A 379 -21.16 -5.73 -18.12
CA PHE A 379 -19.79 -5.93 -18.59
C PHE A 379 -18.79 -5.99 -17.43
N SER A 380 -18.86 -5.00 -16.52
CA SER A 380 -18.02 -4.94 -15.33
C SER A 380 -18.22 -6.16 -14.42
N THR A 381 -19.48 -6.48 -14.10
CA THR A 381 -19.83 -7.62 -13.25
C THR A 381 -19.31 -8.93 -13.83
N ARG A 382 -19.40 -9.12 -15.15
CA ARG A 382 -18.86 -10.32 -15.79
C ARG A 382 -17.34 -10.45 -15.56
N ILE A 383 -16.59 -9.38 -15.80
CA ILE A 383 -15.13 -9.39 -15.66
C ILE A 383 -14.72 -9.59 -14.19
N LEU A 384 -15.41 -8.94 -13.25
CA LEU A 384 -15.12 -9.09 -11.82
C LEU A 384 -15.39 -10.53 -11.34
N ARG A 385 -16.41 -11.20 -11.88
CA ARG A 385 -16.65 -12.63 -11.62
C ARG A 385 -15.54 -13.52 -12.18
N ASP A 386 -15.09 -13.24 -13.39
CA ASP A 386 -13.94 -13.94 -13.97
C ASP A 386 -12.68 -13.68 -13.11
N CYS A 387 -12.47 -12.47 -12.59
CA CYS A 387 -11.37 -12.17 -11.65
C CYS A 387 -11.46 -12.98 -10.36
N ALA A 388 -12.65 -13.08 -9.76
CA ALA A 388 -12.87 -13.90 -8.56
C ALA A 388 -12.48 -15.36 -8.81
N ALA A 389 -12.92 -15.93 -9.94
CA ALA A 389 -12.59 -17.29 -10.35
C ALA A 389 -11.09 -17.52 -10.62
N LEU A 390 -10.34 -16.46 -10.96
CA LEU A 390 -8.90 -16.51 -11.17
C LEU A 390 -8.09 -16.35 -9.85
N GLY A 391 -8.75 -16.20 -8.70
CA GLY A 391 -8.10 -15.94 -7.41
C GLY A 391 -7.65 -14.48 -7.23
N GLY A 392 -8.33 -13.58 -7.95
CA GLY A 392 -8.08 -12.14 -7.93
C GLY A 392 -8.61 -11.40 -6.71
N ALA A 393 -8.54 -10.07 -6.75
CA ALA A 393 -9.19 -9.19 -5.78
C ALA A 393 -10.26 -8.34 -6.47
N LEU A 394 -11.28 -7.96 -5.70
CA LEU A 394 -12.41 -7.17 -6.19
C LEU A 394 -11.97 -5.75 -6.60
N SER A 395 -10.97 -5.20 -5.92
CA SER A 395 -10.40 -3.90 -6.25
C SER A 395 -8.91 -3.86 -6.00
N GLY A 396 -8.18 -3.35 -6.98
CA GLY A 396 -6.75 -3.11 -6.86
C GLY A 396 -6.46 -1.71 -6.33
N GLU A 397 -7.24 -0.69 -6.72
CA GLU A 397 -6.96 0.69 -6.27
C GLU A 397 -8.13 1.67 -6.23
N HIS A 398 -9.27 1.36 -6.87
CA HIS A 398 -10.38 2.32 -6.93
C HIS A 398 -11.27 2.32 -5.69
N GLY A 399 -11.14 1.29 -4.83
CA GLY A 399 -12.04 1.02 -3.72
C GLY A 399 -13.25 0.18 -4.13
N ILE A 400 -14.15 -0.01 -3.19
CA ILE A 400 -15.41 -0.75 -3.36
C ILE A 400 -16.58 0.20 -3.56
N GLY A 401 -16.70 1.21 -2.70
CA GLY A 401 -17.77 2.22 -2.74
C GLY A 401 -19.15 1.59 -2.83
N SER A 402 -20.01 2.19 -3.64
CA SER A 402 -21.30 1.59 -4.03
C SER A 402 -21.15 0.72 -5.27
N GLU A 403 -20.23 1.06 -6.19
CA GLU A 403 -20.06 0.43 -7.49
C GLU A 403 -19.84 -1.08 -7.39
N LYS A 404 -18.99 -1.52 -6.47
CA LYS A 404 -18.59 -2.94 -6.34
C LYS A 404 -19.15 -3.63 -5.10
N ARG A 405 -19.88 -2.89 -4.26
CA ARG A 405 -20.35 -3.34 -2.93
C ARG A 405 -21.05 -4.68 -2.97
N ASP A 406 -21.96 -4.85 -3.93
CA ASP A 406 -22.83 -6.02 -4.00
C ASP A 406 -22.08 -7.28 -4.50
N LEU A 407 -20.87 -7.12 -5.04
CA LEU A 407 -19.99 -8.22 -5.45
C LEU A 407 -19.06 -8.71 -4.33
N MET A 408 -19.04 -8.04 -3.17
CA MET A 408 -18.23 -8.47 -2.01
C MET A 408 -18.53 -9.92 -1.59
N THR A 409 -19.78 -10.39 -1.73
CA THR A 409 -20.17 -11.79 -1.43
C THR A 409 -19.56 -12.82 -2.38
N GLU A 410 -19.03 -12.38 -3.51
CA GLU A 410 -18.35 -13.23 -4.50
C GLU A 410 -16.82 -13.29 -4.27
N PHE A 411 -16.28 -12.54 -3.32
CA PHE A 411 -14.85 -12.50 -2.99
C PHE A 411 -14.54 -12.88 -1.54
N TYR A 412 -15.51 -12.69 -0.64
CA TYR A 412 -15.30 -12.90 0.80
C TYR A 412 -16.27 -13.94 1.36
N THR A 413 -15.77 -14.75 2.29
CA THR A 413 -16.60 -15.70 3.03
C THR A 413 -17.60 -14.98 3.92
N PRO A 414 -18.72 -15.63 4.31
CA PRO A 414 -19.64 -15.07 5.30
C PRO A 414 -18.96 -14.65 6.61
N ALA A 415 -17.99 -15.44 7.07
CA ALA A 415 -17.22 -15.13 8.28
C ALA A 415 -16.38 -13.86 8.11
N ALA A 416 -15.73 -13.70 6.95
CA ALA A 416 -14.97 -12.50 6.64
C ALA A 416 -15.87 -11.24 6.57
N LEU A 417 -17.01 -11.34 5.89
CA LEU A 417 -17.98 -10.24 5.82
C LEU A 417 -18.55 -9.88 7.20
N GLU A 418 -18.87 -10.87 8.05
CA GLU A 418 -19.39 -10.60 9.39
C GLU A 418 -18.33 -9.98 10.30
N ALA A 419 -17.06 -10.38 10.18
CA ALA A 419 -15.95 -9.70 10.87
C ALA A 419 -15.85 -8.23 10.43
N MET A 420 -16.01 -7.94 9.13
CA MET A 420 -16.04 -6.56 8.64
C MET A 420 -17.25 -5.79 9.16
N HIS A 421 -18.45 -6.38 9.17
CA HIS A 421 -19.64 -5.76 9.75
C HIS A 421 -19.47 -5.47 11.25
N THR A 422 -18.82 -6.38 11.98
CA THR A 422 -18.52 -6.20 13.41
C THR A 422 -17.60 -5.01 13.63
N ILE A 423 -16.52 -4.89 12.84
CA ILE A 423 -15.65 -3.71 12.87
C ILE A 423 -16.45 -2.43 12.61
N LYS A 424 -17.25 -2.41 11.53
CA LYS A 424 -18.08 -1.26 11.20
C LYS A 424 -19.03 -0.87 12.35
N ALA A 425 -19.66 -1.86 13.01
CA ALA A 425 -20.59 -1.63 14.11
C ALA A 425 -19.90 -1.08 15.37
N VAL A 426 -18.65 -1.44 15.63
CA VAL A 426 -17.85 -0.90 16.75
C VAL A 426 -17.56 0.59 16.55
N PHE A 427 -17.24 1.00 15.33
CA PHE A 427 -16.93 2.41 15.01
C PHE A 427 -18.20 3.25 14.80
N ASP A 428 -19.17 2.72 14.05
CA ASP A 428 -20.38 3.41 13.62
C ASP A 428 -21.64 2.60 13.94
N PRO A 429 -22.01 2.48 15.23
CA PRO A 429 -23.16 1.67 15.66
C PRO A 429 -24.51 2.16 15.12
N ARG A 430 -24.57 3.39 14.58
CA ARG A 430 -25.78 3.99 14.01
C ARG A 430 -25.80 4.00 12.48
N GLY A 431 -24.72 3.55 11.83
CA GLY A 431 -24.62 3.53 10.37
C GLY A 431 -24.74 4.91 9.72
N LEU A 432 -24.17 5.96 10.32
CA LEU A 432 -24.25 7.34 9.82
C LEU A 432 -23.01 7.79 9.03
N SER A 433 -21.86 7.14 9.23
CA SER A 433 -20.60 7.47 8.55
C SER A 433 -20.54 6.80 7.19
N ASN A 434 -20.65 7.61 6.14
CA ASN A 434 -20.67 7.21 4.73
C ASN A 434 -21.52 5.93 4.45
N PRO A 435 -22.84 5.95 4.71
CA PRO A 435 -23.66 4.74 4.62
C PRO A 435 -23.85 4.27 3.19
N GLY A 436 -24.03 2.95 3.04
CA GLY A 436 -24.32 2.28 1.77
C GLY A 436 -23.09 1.96 0.92
N LYS A 437 -21.87 2.09 1.45
CA LYS A 437 -20.60 1.86 0.76
C LYS A 437 -19.84 0.72 1.43
N LEU A 438 -18.90 0.15 0.69
CA LEU A 438 -17.90 -0.84 1.12
C LEU A 438 -18.48 -2.21 1.51
N LEU A 439 -19.47 -2.27 2.40
CA LEU A 439 -20.11 -3.52 2.82
C LEU A 439 -21.50 -3.70 2.21
N PRO A 440 -21.81 -4.87 1.64
CA PRO A 440 -23.16 -5.19 1.19
C PRO A 440 -24.13 -5.20 2.38
N PRO A 441 -25.45 -5.05 2.15
CA PRO A 441 -26.44 -5.32 3.18
C PRO A 441 -26.26 -6.74 3.74
N ARG A 442 -26.46 -6.91 5.05
CA ARG A 442 -26.50 -8.25 5.63
C ARG A 442 -27.59 -9.06 4.93
N PRO A 443 -27.31 -10.29 4.45
CA PRO A 443 -28.35 -11.14 3.90
C PRO A 443 -29.41 -11.41 4.98
N PRO A 444 -30.70 -11.56 4.59
CA PRO A 444 -31.69 -12.14 5.50
C PRO A 444 -31.19 -13.52 5.97
N ASP A 445 -31.45 -13.88 7.23
CA ASP A 445 -30.89 -15.02 8.00
C ASP A 445 -30.90 -16.43 7.32
N ASP A 446 -31.39 -16.59 6.09
CA ASP A 446 -31.62 -17.88 5.41
C ASP A 446 -30.70 -18.15 4.19
N HIS A 447 -29.75 -17.28 3.88
CA HIS A 447 -28.85 -17.48 2.74
C HIS A 447 -27.38 -17.47 3.18
N HIS A 448 -26.83 -18.68 3.36
CA HIS A 448 -25.39 -18.88 3.21
C HIS A 448 -25.06 -18.64 1.73
N PRO A 449 -24.35 -17.55 1.36
CA PRO A 449 -23.88 -17.40 0.00
C PRO A 449 -22.97 -18.59 -0.33
N GLN A 450 -22.95 -18.99 -1.59
CA GLN A 450 -22.02 -20.02 -2.05
C GLN A 450 -20.61 -19.56 -1.71
N THR A 451 -19.94 -20.30 -0.83
CA THR A 451 -18.52 -20.09 -0.52
C THR A 451 -17.77 -20.04 -1.85
N VAL A 452 -16.95 -19.00 -2.04
CA VAL A 452 -15.93 -18.99 -3.09
C VAL A 452 -14.98 -20.12 -2.74
N THR A 453 -15.16 -21.28 -3.37
CA THR A 453 -14.41 -22.50 -3.04
C THR A 453 -12.98 -22.48 -3.58
N ASP A 454 -12.60 -21.46 -4.35
CA ASP A 454 -11.33 -21.44 -5.10
C ASP A 454 -10.40 -20.29 -4.65
N VAL A 455 -10.49 -19.85 -3.39
CA VAL A 455 -9.36 -19.11 -2.79
C VAL A 455 -8.20 -20.09 -2.70
N LEU A 456 -7.05 -19.77 -3.31
CA LEU A 456 -5.86 -20.63 -3.31
C LEU A 456 -5.52 -21.05 -1.87
N PRO A 457 -5.72 -22.33 -1.49
CA PRO A 457 -5.48 -22.79 -0.12
C PRO A 457 -4.05 -22.47 0.30
N LEU A 458 -3.89 -22.08 1.57
CA LEU A 458 -2.56 -21.93 2.14
C LEU A 458 -1.97 -23.32 2.37
N HIS A 459 -0.97 -23.67 1.57
CA HIS A 459 -0.22 -24.92 1.72
C HIS A 459 1.19 -24.60 2.25
N PRO A 460 1.44 -24.80 3.56
CA PRO A 460 2.74 -24.48 4.16
C PRO A 460 3.92 -25.10 3.40
N GLY A 461 4.97 -24.31 3.18
CA GLY A 461 6.18 -24.72 2.47
C GLY A 461 6.13 -24.55 0.95
N GLN A 462 5.08 -23.91 0.41
CA GLN A 462 4.98 -23.61 -1.02
C GLN A 462 5.57 -22.22 -1.36
N VAL A 463 6.51 -22.20 -2.30
CA VAL A 463 7.08 -20.96 -2.87
C VAL A 463 6.46 -20.70 -4.24
N HIS A 464 5.79 -19.56 -4.38
CA HIS A 464 5.17 -19.12 -5.62
C HIS A 464 6.09 -18.13 -6.31
N ARG A 465 6.95 -18.61 -7.23
CA ARG A 465 8.00 -17.78 -7.86
C ARG A 465 7.46 -16.61 -8.67
N ILE A 466 6.38 -16.84 -9.42
CA ILE A 466 5.82 -15.83 -10.32
C ILE A 466 5.22 -14.66 -9.52
N ASP A 467 4.49 -14.97 -8.46
CA ASP A 467 3.85 -13.95 -7.64
C ASP A 467 4.74 -13.52 -6.45
N ALA A 468 5.89 -14.17 -6.27
CA ALA A 468 6.90 -13.90 -5.24
C ALA A 468 6.35 -14.02 -3.81
N TYR A 469 5.68 -15.14 -3.47
CA TYR A 469 5.15 -15.39 -2.12
C TYR A 469 5.62 -16.71 -1.52
N LEU A 470 5.60 -16.79 -0.18
CA LEU A 470 5.87 -18.00 0.61
C LEU A 470 4.70 -18.28 1.55
N ASP A 471 4.13 -19.48 1.45
CA ASP A 471 3.11 -19.97 2.38
C ASP A 471 3.78 -20.62 3.60
N ILE A 472 3.41 -20.20 4.81
CA ILE A 472 3.98 -20.67 6.08
C ILE A 472 2.89 -21.18 7.04
N GLY A 473 3.25 -22.19 7.84
CA GLY A 473 2.41 -22.75 8.90
C GLY A 473 2.86 -22.31 10.30
N PRO A 474 2.20 -22.80 11.37
CA PRO A 474 2.44 -22.37 12.75
C PRO A 474 3.81 -22.79 13.30
N HIS A 475 4.47 -23.73 12.62
CA HIS A 475 5.77 -24.28 13.01
C HIS A 475 6.86 -24.01 11.97
N THR A 476 6.57 -23.30 10.89
CA THR A 476 7.59 -22.95 9.90
C THR A 476 8.59 -21.98 10.53
N THR A 477 9.85 -22.39 10.62
CA THR A 477 10.93 -21.61 11.23
C THR A 477 11.67 -20.75 10.20
N PHE A 478 12.46 -19.78 10.65
CA PHE A 478 13.34 -18.99 9.77
C PHE A 478 14.33 -19.88 9.00
N ALA A 479 14.88 -20.92 9.64
CA ALA A 479 15.77 -21.89 9.01
C ALA A 479 15.07 -22.74 7.93
N ASP A 480 13.78 -23.04 8.09
CA ASP A 480 13.01 -23.74 7.05
C ASP A 480 12.78 -22.84 5.83
N ALA A 481 12.41 -21.57 6.07
CA ALA A 481 12.26 -20.59 4.99
C ALA A 481 13.57 -20.39 4.21
N GLU A 482 14.71 -20.32 4.90
CA GLU A 482 16.03 -20.24 4.27
C GLU A 482 16.28 -21.41 3.31
N LYS A 483 16.04 -22.66 3.77
CA LYS A 483 16.21 -23.85 2.93
C LYS A 483 15.30 -23.83 1.70
N LEU A 484 14.06 -23.36 1.85
CA LEU A 484 13.10 -23.25 0.74
C LEU A 484 13.54 -22.20 -0.28
N LEU A 485 14.15 -21.10 0.18
CA LEU A 485 14.54 -19.96 -0.66
C LEU A 485 15.97 -20.07 -1.21
N ALA A 486 16.79 -21.01 -0.76
CA ALA A 486 18.20 -21.13 -1.15
C ALA A 486 18.47 -21.18 -2.67
N ASN A 487 17.52 -21.68 -3.47
CA ASN A 487 17.60 -21.74 -4.94
C ASN A 487 16.56 -20.84 -5.63
N SER A 488 16.07 -19.82 -4.93
CA SER A 488 15.10 -18.86 -5.40
C SER A 488 15.78 -17.52 -5.69
N PRO A 489 15.34 -16.73 -6.69
CA PRO A 489 15.80 -15.34 -6.85
C PRO A 489 15.18 -14.39 -5.81
N TYR A 490 14.52 -14.93 -4.78
CA TYR A 490 13.76 -14.19 -3.78
C TYR A 490 14.23 -14.52 -2.37
N GLU A 491 14.07 -13.56 -1.46
CA GLU A 491 14.38 -13.73 -0.04
C GLU A 491 13.20 -13.34 0.86
N LEU A 492 13.23 -13.85 2.10
CA LEU A 492 12.36 -13.39 3.17
C LEU A 492 12.95 -12.09 3.74
N THR A 493 12.19 -11.00 3.67
CA THR A 493 12.64 -9.65 4.05
C THR A 493 12.22 -9.24 5.46
N TYR A 494 11.83 -10.20 6.27
CA TYR A 494 11.58 -10.00 7.69
C TYR A 494 12.47 -10.93 8.51
N GLU A 495 13.23 -10.33 9.41
CA GLU A 495 14.06 -11.01 10.41
C GLU A 495 13.89 -10.24 11.72
N PRO A 496 13.23 -10.78 12.75
CA PRO A 496 12.97 -10.06 13.99
C PRO A 496 14.29 -9.77 14.73
N LEU A 497 14.39 -8.59 15.35
CA LEU A 497 15.51 -8.25 16.20
C LEU A 497 15.67 -9.28 17.33
N GLY A 498 16.84 -9.93 17.39
CA GLY A 498 17.13 -10.98 18.38
C GLY A 498 16.43 -12.33 18.10
N GLY A 499 15.92 -12.53 16.88
CA GLY A 499 15.33 -13.80 16.45
C GLY A 499 16.32 -14.95 16.46
N ARG A 500 15.81 -16.18 16.53
CA ARG A 500 16.60 -17.40 16.40
C ARG A 500 16.23 -18.16 15.13
N PRO A 501 17.16 -18.87 14.47
CA PRO A 501 16.85 -19.65 13.26
C PRO A 501 15.74 -20.69 13.46
N ASP A 502 15.63 -21.27 14.66
CA ASP A 502 14.61 -22.26 15.04
C ASP A 502 13.30 -21.65 15.55
N GLU A 503 13.21 -20.32 15.61
CA GLU A 503 11.99 -19.63 16.01
C GLU A 503 10.92 -19.70 14.91
N PRO A 504 9.65 -20.01 15.24
CA PRO A 504 8.55 -19.95 14.27
C PRO A 504 8.31 -18.52 13.78
N ILE A 505 8.20 -18.35 12.45
CA ILE A 505 8.03 -17.03 11.82
C ILE A 505 6.74 -16.36 12.30
N LEU A 506 5.63 -17.10 12.37
CA LEU A 506 4.34 -16.57 12.82
C LEU A 506 4.36 -16.09 14.28
N ALA A 507 5.07 -16.80 15.16
CA ALA A 507 5.25 -16.37 16.54
C ALA A 507 6.05 -15.07 16.62
N ALA A 508 7.10 -14.94 15.80
CA ALA A 508 7.87 -13.71 15.72
C ALA A 508 7.06 -12.52 15.20
N ILE A 509 6.21 -12.75 14.21
CA ILE A 509 5.28 -11.77 13.65
C ILE A 509 4.25 -11.31 14.70
N ASP A 510 3.65 -12.24 15.47
CA ASP A 510 2.64 -11.92 16.48
C ASP A 510 3.20 -11.10 17.65
N THR A 511 4.48 -11.30 18.01
CA THR A 511 5.15 -10.46 19.01
C THR A 511 5.36 -9.01 18.57
N ALA A 512 5.02 -8.66 17.32
CA ALA A 512 5.25 -7.36 16.70
C ALA A 512 6.69 -6.88 16.88
N ARG A 513 7.68 -7.80 16.91
CA ARG A 513 9.08 -7.40 17.05
C ARG A 513 9.51 -6.59 15.83
N PRO A 514 10.34 -5.56 16.00
CA PRO A 514 10.88 -4.82 14.86
C PRO A 514 11.76 -5.74 14.01
N GLY A 515 11.58 -5.71 12.69
CA GLY A 515 12.46 -6.45 11.79
C GLY A 515 13.76 -5.70 11.48
N LEU A 516 14.87 -6.44 11.39
CA LEU A 516 16.19 -5.99 10.98
C LEU A 516 16.34 -5.79 9.47
N ARG A 517 15.52 -6.49 8.66
CA ARG A 517 15.54 -6.46 7.19
C ARG A 517 14.28 -5.85 6.55
N GLU A 518 13.44 -5.17 7.33
CA GLU A 518 12.18 -4.60 6.81
C GLU A 518 12.44 -3.63 5.62
N PRO A 519 11.97 -3.96 4.42
CA PRO A 519 12.26 -3.17 3.23
C PRO A 519 11.36 -1.95 3.24
N HIS A 520 11.93 -0.76 3.41
CA HIS A 520 11.16 0.47 3.42
C HIS A 520 10.43 0.68 2.07
N PRO A 521 9.12 1.01 2.05
CA PRO A 521 8.26 1.41 3.17
C PRO A 521 7.56 0.27 3.91
N PHE A 522 7.63 -0.95 3.41
CA PHE A 522 6.98 -2.12 3.98
C PHE A 522 7.50 -2.43 5.40
N ARG A 523 6.60 -2.93 6.22
CA ARG A 523 6.82 -3.48 7.56
C ARG A 523 6.47 -4.96 7.53
N ALA A 524 6.79 -5.72 8.58
CA ALA A 524 6.43 -7.13 8.69
C ALA A 524 4.95 -7.41 8.33
N ARG A 525 4.05 -6.50 8.74
CA ARG A 525 2.60 -6.57 8.44
C ARG A 525 2.19 -6.35 7.02
N ASP A 526 2.94 -5.52 6.31
CA ASP A 526 2.67 -5.24 4.91
C ASP A 526 3.14 -6.40 4.01
N LEU A 527 3.92 -7.33 4.56
CA LEU A 527 4.32 -8.55 3.89
C LEU A 527 3.25 -9.64 3.98
N ILE A 528 2.28 -9.56 4.89
CA ILE A 528 1.19 -10.55 4.94
C ILE A 528 0.15 -10.22 3.88
N ILE A 529 -0.03 -11.17 2.96
CA ILE A 529 -1.02 -11.08 1.88
C ILE A 529 -2.29 -11.83 2.28
N ALA A 530 -2.14 -12.94 2.99
CA ALA A 530 -3.24 -13.69 3.57
C ALA A 530 -2.83 -14.30 4.92
N ALA A 531 -3.80 -14.46 5.81
CA ALA A 531 -3.63 -15.04 7.14
C ALA A 531 -4.79 -15.97 7.48
N GLU A 532 -4.50 -17.11 8.09
CA GLU A 532 -5.51 -18.01 8.65
C GLU A 532 -5.67 -17.71 10.14
N LEU A 533 -6.83 -17.17 10.52
CA LEU A 533 -7.16 -16.81 11.90
C LEU A 533 -8.34 -17.68 12.35
N ASP A 534 -8.12 -18.48 13.40
CA ASP A 534 -9.13 -19.38 13.98
C ASP A 534 -9.79 -20.33 12.95
N GLY A 535 -9.04 -20.74 11.92
CA GLY A 535 -9.48 -21.65 10.87
C GLY A 535 -10.14 -20.97 9.65
N GLU A 536 -10.30 -19.65 9.69
CA GLU A 536 -10.82 -18.85 8.58
C GLU A 536 -9.68 -18.13 7.84
N LEU A 537 -9.73 -18.16 6.51
CA LEU A 537 -8.72 -17.50 5.66
C LEU A 537 -9.14 -16.06 5.34
N PHE A 538 -8.26 -15.10 5.63
CA PHE A 538 -8.44 -13.69 5.33
C PHE A 538 -7.35 -13.20 4.38
N GLY A 539 -7.75 -12.49 3.32
CA GLY A 539 -6.86 -12.04 2.24
C GLY A 539 -6.86 -12.98 1.04
N GLY A 540 -6.06 -12.66 0.02
CA GLY A 540 -6.12 -13.32 -1.29
C GLY A 540 -4.78 -13.81 -1.82
N ALA A 541 -4.68 -13.90 -3.15
CA ALA A 541 -3.46 -14.27 -3.85
C ALA A 541 -2.76 -13.09 -4.54
N VAL A 542 -3.24 -11.86 -4.32
CA VAL A 542 -2.69 -10.66 -4.95
C VAL A 542 -2.16 -9.69 -3.89
N THR A 543 -1.05 -9.02 -4.17
CA THR A 543 -0.47 -8.02 -3.27
C THR A 543 -1.29 -6.75 -3.17
N LYS A 544 -2.04 -6.45 -4.23
CA LYS A 544 -2.79 -5.21 -4.37
C LYS A 544 -4.26 -5.54 -4.19
N ASP A 545 -4.69 -5.45 -2.94
CA ASP A 545 -6.07 -5.64 -2.51
C ASP A 545 -6.42 -4.50 -1.54
N VAL A 546 -7.27 -3.60 -2.03
CA VAL A 546 -7.78 -2.45 -1.28
C VAL A 546 -9.24 -2.66 -0.85
N ALA A 547 -9.77 -3.86 -1.04
CA ALA A 547 -11.16 -4.15 -0.78
C ALA A 547 -11.41 -4.47 0.71
N GLY A 548 -12.49 -3.88 1.23
CA GLY A 548 -12.91 -4.08 2.61
C GLY A 548 -11.90 -3.61 3.65
N TYR A 549 -12.05 -4.10 4.88
CA TYR A 549 -11.07 -3.83 5.94
C TYR A 549 -9.92 -4.86 5.87
N PRO A 550 -8.66 -4.46 6.07
CA PRO A 550 -7.51 -5.37 5.98
C PRO A 550 -7.43 -6.28 7.20
N LEU A 551 -8.32 -7.26 7.29
CA LEU A 551 -8.43 -8.19 8.43
C LEU A 551 -7.13 -8.94 8.73
N ARG A 552 -6.33 -9.23 7.69
CA ARG A 552 -4.98 -9.80 7.83
C ARG A 552 -4.02 -8.97 8.68
N ALA A 553 -4.20 -7.64 8.72
CA ALA A 553 -3.37 -6.76 9.55
C ALA A 553 -3.65 -6.94 11.05
N LEU A 554 -4.83 -7.47 11.43
CA LEU A 554 -5.17 -7.81 12.82
C LEU A 554 -4.42 -9.04 13.33
N ALA A 555 -3.71 -9.77 12.46
CA ALA A 555 -2.77 -10.81 12.86
C ALA A 555 -1.56 -10.25 13.64
N PHE A 556 -1.34 -8.93 13.62
CA PHE A 556 -0.20 -8.28 14.25
C PHE A 556 -0.51 -7.68 15.62
N GLY A 557 0.45 -7.84 16.54
CA GLY A 557 0.36 -7.25 17.88
C GLY A 557 -0.73 -7.87 18.74
N ASN A 558 -1.25 -9.03 18.32
CA ASN A 558 -2.38 -9.66 18.97
C ASN A 558 -1.97 -10.45 20.21
N ARG A 559 -0.67 -10.72 20.40
CA ARG A 559 -0.08 -11.36 21.60
C ARG A 559 -0.83 -12.65 21.97
N GLY A 560 -1.13 -13.46 20.98
CA GLY A 560 -1.82 -14.74 21.11
C GLY A 560 -3.30 -14.67 21.46
N ARG A 561 -3.96 -13.50 21.35
CA ARG A 561 -5.41 -13.42 21.59
C ARG A 561 -6.19 -14.17 20.50
N ALA A 562 -5.85 -14.01 19.22
CA ALA A 562 -6.34 -14.87 18.12
C ALA A 562 -5.27 -15.88 17.69
N ARG A 563 -5.69 -17.08 17.28
CA ARG A 563 -4.77 -18.14 16.88
C ARG A 563 -4.45 -18.03 15.39
N LEU A 564 -3.27 -17.51 15.08
CA LEU A 564 -2.71 -17.53 13.72
C LEU A 564 -2.17 -18.93 13.40
N THR A 565 -2.81 -19.61 12.45
CA THR A 565 -2.45 -20.99 12.04
C THR A 565 -1.74 -21.06 10.69
N GLY A 566 -1.72 -19.97 9.92
CA GLY A 566 -1.02 -19.90 8.64
C GLY A 566 -0.92 -18.48 8.11
N ALA A 567 0.06 -18.21 7.23
CA ALA A 567 0.13 -16.96 6.49
C ALA A 567 0.79 -17.12 5.12
N ARG A 568 0.47 -16.22 4.19
CA ARG A 568 1.16 -16.01 2.92
C ARG A 568 1.99 -14.73 3.01
N LEU A 569 3.31 -14.87 2.88
CA LEU A 569 4.26 -13.76 2.97
C LEU A 569 4.75 -13.30 1.61
N ARG A 570 4.77 -11.99 1.40
CA ARG A 570 5.42 -11.33 0.27
C ARG A 570 6.94 -11.49 0.36
N LEU A 571 7.52 -12.03 -0.70
CA LEU A 571 8.95 -12.07 -0.92
C LEU A 571 9.38 -10.89 -1.80
N LEU A 572 10.66 -10.53 -1.69
CA LEU A 572 11.29 -9.57 -2.58
C LEU A 572 12.50 -10.21 -3.24
N PRO A 573 12.96 -9.68 -4.39
CA PRO A 573 14.19 -10.15 -5.01
C PRO A 573 15.35 -10.16 -4.01
N ALA A 574 16.05 -11.30 -3.97
CA ALA A 574 17.20 -11.49 -3.11
C ALA A 574 18.29 -10.48 -3.46
N VAL A 575 18.93 -9.92 -2.44
CA VAL A 575 20.12 -9.11 -2.62
C VAL A 575 21.25 -9.99 -3.16
N THR A 576 21.92 -9.54 -4.23
CA THR A 576 22.99 -10.30 -4.89
C THR A 576 24.35 -10.11 -4.22
N ASP A 577 24.58 -8.96 -3.58
CA ASP A 577 25.80 -8.67 -2.82
C ASP A 577 25.48 -7.83 -1.56
N ALA A 578 26.02 -8.21 -0.40
CA ALA A 578 25.87 -7.46 0.85
C ALA A 578 27.19 -7.37 1.63
N CYS A 579 27.34 -6.34 2.48
CA CYS A 579 28.40 -6.31 3.49
C CYS A 579 27.94 -5.69 4.80
N SER A 580 28.43 -6.24 5.90
CA SER A 580 28.33 -5.65 7.22
C SER A 580 29.44 -4.61 7.38
N VAL A 581 29.10 -3.46 7.97
CA VAL A 581 30.06 -2.39 8.24
C VAL A 581 30.04 -2.02 9.71
N VAL A 582 31.21 -1.78 10.28
CA VAL A 582 31.38 -1.34 11.66
C VAL A 582 32.38 -0.20 11.71
N VAL A 583 32.01 0.91 12.33
CA VAL A 583 32.88 2.06 12.60
C VAL A 583 33.00 2.21 14.09
N PRO A 584 34.17 1.92 14.68
CA PRO A 584 34.45 2.33 16.05
C PRO A 584 34.40 3.86 16.15
N THR A 585 33.69 4.38 17.14
CA THR A 585 33.54 5.82 17.37
C THR A 585 33.85 6.15 18.83
N ARG A 586 34.31 7.38 19.09
CA ARG A 586 34.72 7.78 20.45
C ARG A 586 33.53 8.17 21.32
N SER A 587 32.41 8.52 20.71
CA SER A 587 31.20 9.00 21.37
C SER A 587 29.99 8.85 20.44
N VAL A 588 28.79 8.97 21.00
CA VAL A 588 27.55 9.04 20.21
C VAL A 588 27.58 10.24 19.26
N THR A 589 28.10 11.40 19.68
CA THR A 589 28.24 12.58 18.82
C THR A 589 29.14 12.32 17.60
N ASP A 590 30.27 11.61 17.77
CA ASP A 590 31.15 11.23 16.66
C ASP A 590 30.44 10.26 15.70
N ALA A 591 29.69 9.29 16.24
CA ALA A 591 28.90 8.36 15.45
C ALA A 591 27.80 9.06 14.63
N LEU A 592 27.11 10.02 15.24
CA LEU A 592 26.11 10.86 14.60
C LEU A 592 26.70 11.67 13.43
N ALA A 593 27.90 12.24 13.59
CA ALA A 593 28.57 12.98 12.52
C ALA A 593 29.01 12.09 11.34
N VAL A 594 29.43 10.85 11.61
CA VAL A 594 29.70 9.85 10.55
C VAL A 594 28.40 9.47 9.84
N LEU A 595 27.34 9.20 10.59
CA LEU A 595 26.04 8.83 10.07
C LEU A 595 25.47 9.88 9.10
N THR A 596 25.54 11.16 9.46
CA THR A 596 25.06 12.26 8.60
C THR A 596 25.79 12.30 7.26
N ARG A 597 27.11 12.07 7.24
CA ARG A 597 27.90 12.02 6.01
C ARG A 597 27.54 10.82 5.14
N LEU A 598 27.38 9.65 5.75
CA LEU A 598 26.97 8.43 5.04
C LEU A 598 25.56 8.57 4.43
N ARG A 599 24.63 9.23 5.14
CA ARG A 599 23.30 9.55 4.62
C ARG A 599 23.34 10.51 3.42
N ALA A 600 24.15 11.57 3.51
CA ALA A 600 24.30 12.53 2.42
C ALA A 600 24.85 11.88 1.13
N ALA A 601 25.58 10.77 1.25
CA ALA A 601 26.09 10.00 0.12
C ALA A 601 25.08 9.03 -0.51
N ALA A 602 23.85 8.96 0.03
CA ALA A 602 22.75 8.14 -0.49
C ALA A 602 23.13 6.66 -0.72
N LEU A 603 24.00 6.11 0.14
CA LEU A 603 24.43 4.71 0.06
C LEU A 603 23.27 3.76 0.41
N PRO A 604 23.16 2.59 -0.26
CA PRO A 604 22.05 1.65 -0.08
C PRO A 604 22.22 0.80 1.19
N PHE A 605 22.11 1.44 2.34
CA PHE A 605 22.05 0.73 3.61
C PHE A 605 20.66 0.13 3.81
N ALA A 606 20.59 -1.20 3.92
CA ALA A 606 19.41 -1.89 4.42
C ALA A 606 19.21 -1.59 5.91
N HIS A 607 20.32 -1.49 6.65
CA HIS A 607 20.33 -1.06 8.05
C HIS A 607 21.56 -0.19 8.32
N LEU A 608 21.40 0.85 9.15
CA LEU A 608 22.49 1.68 9.65
C LEU A 608 22.12 2.22 11.02
N GLY A 609 22.99 2.13 12.02
CA GLY A 609 22.65 2.52 13.38
C GLY A 609 23.86 2.69 14.28
N ILE A 610 23.64 3.14 15.51
CA ILE A 610 24.67 3.35 16.52
C ILE A 610 24.46 2.30 17.62
N LEU A 611 25.42 1.41 17.82
CA LEU A 611 25.47 0.51 18.96
C LEU A 611 26.21 1.19 20.10
N VAL A 612 25.61 1.17 21.31
CA VAL A 612 26.26 1.61 22.54
C VAL A 612 26.35 0.39 23.46
N GLY A 613 27.53 -0.20 23.54
CA GLY A 613 27.77 -1.38 24.35
C GLY A 613 27.60 -1.11 25.85
N THR A 614 27.35 -2.18 26.62
CA THR A 614 27.30 -2.12 28.09
C THR A 614 28.65 -1.74 28.72
N ASP A 615 29.74 -1.89 27.97
CA ASP A 615 31.09 -1.44 28.26
C ASP A 615 31.35 0.04 27.91
N GLY A 616 30.35 0.75 27.38
CA GLY A 616 30.43 2.15 26.95
C GLY A 616 31.05 2.34 25.56
N VAL A 617 31.37 1.27 24.84
CA VAL A 617 31.92 1.36 23.49
C VAL A 617 30.82 1.78 22.51
N VAL A 618 31.07 2.84 21.75
CA VAL A 618 30.13 3.33 20.74
C VAL A 618 30.61 2.93 19.35
N GLN A 619 29.76 2.29 18.57
CA GLN A 619 30.07 1.89 17.20
C GLN A 619 28.93 2.26 16.27
N LEU A 620 29.24 2.75 15.07
CA LEU A 620 28.26 2.78 13.99
C LEU A 620 28.27 1.43 13.30
N VAL A 621 27.13 0.77 13.22
CA VAL A 621 26.95 -0.55 12.62
C VAL A 621 25.96 -0.45 11.48
N GLY A 622 26.20 -1.14 10.39
CA GLY A 622 25.31 -1.12 9.24
C GLY A 622 25.41 -2.37 8.39
N ARG A 623 24.39 -2.58 7.57
CA ARG A 623 24.36 -3.58 6.52
C ARG A 623 24.07 -2.86 5.22
N LEU A 624 25.03 -2.90 4.33
CA LEU A 624 24.92 -2.39 2.98
C LEU A 624 24.46 -3.52 2.07
N GLU A 625 23.42 -3.29 1.29
CA GLU A 625 22.87 -4.25 0.35
C GLU A 625 22.85 -3.60 -1.03
N VAL A 626 23.44 -4.24 -2.03
CA VAL A 626 23.49 -3.70 -3.40
C VAL A 626 22.96 -4.76 -4.37
N ARG A 627 22.07 -4.34 -5.28
CA ARG A 627 21.51 -5.23 -6.30
C ARG A 627 22.29 -5.12 -7.62
N GLY A 628 23.28 -5.98 -7.79
CA GLY A 628 24.21 -5.94 -8.93
C GLY A 628 25.52 -5.25 -8.57
N HIS A 629 26.61 -5.69 -9.20
CA HIS A 629 28.01 -5.36 -8.88
C HIS A 629 28.28 -3.85 -8.64
N THR A 630 29.12 -3.40 -7.70
CA THR A 630 29.96 -4.06 -6.68
C THR A 630 29.86 -3.31 -5.35
N VAL A 631 29.55 -4.03 -4.26
CA VAL A 631 29.73 -3.59 -2.86
C VAL A 631 31.06 -2.85 -2.64
N ALA A 632 32.13 -3.26 -3.35
CA ALA A 632 33.45 -2.63 -3.30
C ALA A 632 33.43 -1.10 -3.53
N ARG A 633 32.57 -0.58 -4.41
CA ARG A 633 32.51 0.86 -4.71
C ARG A 633 31.77 1.63 -3.62
N ALA A 634 30.66 1.08 -3.12
CA ALA A 634 30.00 1.64 -1.96
C ALA A 634 30.94 1.61 -0.74
N VAL A 635 31.71 0.54 -0.57
CA VAL A 635 32.78 0.44 0.45
C VAL A 635 33.85 1.50 0.22
N ALA A 636 34.28 1.76 -1.01
CA ALA A 636 35.25 2.82 -1.30
C ALA A 636 34.72 4.21 -0.91
N THR A 637 33.50 4.56 -1.34
CA THR A 637 32.82 5.81 -0.94
C THR A 637 32.68 5.90 0.59
N MET A 638 32.35 4.79 1.25
CA MET A 638 32.30 4.74 2.72
C MET A 638 33.66 4.99 3.37
N SER A 639 34.73 4.37 2.87
CA SER A 639 36.08 4.54 3.40
C SER A 639 36.59 5.99 3.25
N GLU A 640 36.17 6.72 2.21
CA GLU A 640 36.46 8.15 2.07
C GLU A 640 35.72 9.01 3.12
N LEU A 641 34.44 8.70 3.34
CA LEU A 641 33.58 9.46 4.27
C LEU A 641 33.87 9.12 5.75
N ALA A 642 34.31 7.89 6.03
CA ALA A 642 34.55 7.34 7.35
C ALA A 642 35.82 6.46 7.36
N PRO A 643 37.02 7.06 7.43
CA PRO A 643 38.28 6.31 7.29
C PRO A 643 38.53 5.21 8.34
N THR A 644 37.86 5.27 9.50
CA THR A 644 37.95 4.25 10.56
C THR A 644 36.96 3.08 10.37
N MET A 645 36.16 3.11 9.31
CA MET A 645 35.14 2.11 8.99
C MET A 645 35.77 0.81 8.50
N GLN A 646 35.38 -0.30 9.13
CA GLN A 646 35.75 -1.64 8.75
C GLN A 646 34.56 -2.31 8.05
N ALA A 647 34.73 -2.67 6.78
CA ALA A 647 33.76 -3.49 6.06
C ALA A 647 34.14 -4.97 6.21
N LYS A 648 33.17 -5.80 6.58
CA LYS A 648 33.26 -7.25 6.55
C LYS A 648 32.30 -7.76 5.48
N THR A 649 32.86 -8.34 4.42
CA THR A 649 32.08 -9.09 3.45
C THR A 649 31.73 -10.43 4.09
N GLU A 650 30.48 -10.55 4.50
CA GLU A 650 29.93 -11.76 5.08
C GLU A 650 28.97 -12.40 4.07
N PRO A 651 28.83 -13.74 4.05
CA PRO A 651 27.70 -14.37 3.37
C PRO A 651 26.39 -13.70 3.82
N ILE A 652 25.39 -13.61 2.93
CA ILE A 652 24.09 -12.95 3.15
C ILE A 652 23.39 -13.33 4.48
N TRP A 653 23.81 -14.44 5.09
CA TRP A 653 23.28 -15.08 6.30
C TRP A 653 24.27 -15.26 7.45
N ALA A 654 25.54 -14.83 7.34
CA ALA A 654 26.41 -14.87 8.52
C ALA A 654 26.00 -13.73 9.47
N ASP A 655 25.70 -14.10 10.70
CA ASP A 655 25.40 -13.16 11.78
C ASP A 655 26.48 -12.06 11.80
N PRO A 656 26.15 -10.78 11.52
CA PRO A 656 27.02 -9.73 11.98
C PRO A 656 27.24 -9.96 13.49
N PRO A 657 28.40 -9.59 14.04
CA PRO A 657 28.69 -9.72 15.48
C PRO A 657 27.71 -8.98 16.43
N MET A 658 26.59 -8.45 15.92
CA MET A 658 25.48 -7.88 16.66
C MET A 658 24.72 -8.88 17.54
N PHE A 659 24.79 -10.20 17.30
CA PHE A 659 23.84 -11.16 17.90
C PHE A 659 24.29 -11.89 19.18
N ALA A 660 25.39 -11.47 19.82
CA ALA A 660 25.78 -12.01 21.13
C ALA A 660 24.96 -11.43 22.31
N PHE A 661 23.72 -10.98 22.10
CA PHE A 661 22.80 -10.57 23.18
C PHE A 661 21.83 -11.70 23.50
N ALA A 662 22.36 -12.84 23.94
CA ALA A 662 21.54 -13.89 24.54
C ALA A 662 20.98 -13.40 25.90
N GLY A 663 19.78 -12.83 25.91
CA GLY A 663 18.97 -12.65 27.13
C GLY A 663 18.53 -11.24 27.54
N ALA A 664 18.59 -10.22 26.67
CA ALA A 664 18.03 -8.90 26.99
C ALA A 664 16.67 -8.68 26.32
N ASP A 665 15.60 -8.50 27.11
CA ASP A 665 14.28 -8.04 26.64
C ASP A 665 14.38 -6.58 26.17
N ILE A 666 14.50 -6.37 24.86
CA ILE A 666 14.55 -5.03 24.27
C ILE A 666 13.11 -4.54 24.05
N THR A 667 12.66 -3.62 24.89
CA THR A 667 11.38 -2.88 24.75
C THR A 667 11.70 -1.40 24.61
N GLY A 668 11.15 -0.68 23.62
CA GLY A 668 11.65 0.64 23.15
C GLY A 668 10.92 1.89 23.66
N ARG A 669 11.61 3.05 23.76
CA ARG A 669 11.02 4.41 23.90
C ARG A 669 11.15 5.21 22.60
N ARG A 670 10.11 5.97 22.26
CA ARG A 670 10.02 6.81 21.04
C ARG A 670 10.73 8.15 21.21
N ILE A 671 11.55 8.54 20.24
CA ILE A 671 12.13 9.90 20.12
C ILE A 671 11.77 10.41 18.71
N HIS A 672 11.05 11.53 18.66
CA HIS A 672 10.39 12.01 17.44
C HIS A 672 11.21 13.02 16.65
N ARG A 673 12.10 13.76 17.32
CA ARG A 673 12.94 14.79 16.71
C ARG A 673 14.38 14.56 17.06
N TRP A 674 15.26 14.85 16.11
CA TRP A 674 16.70 14.77 16.30
C TRP A 674 17.19 15.62 17.48
N ALA A 675 16.57 16.78 17.69
CA ALA A 675 16.85 17.66 18.82
C ALA A 675 16.50 17.04 20.20
N ASP A 676 15.53 16.13 20.25
CA ASP A 676 15.06 15.49 21.49
C ASP A 676 15.98 14.33 21.91
N LEU A 677 16.69 13.72 20.95
CA LEU A 677 17.70 12.68 21.21
C LEU A 677 18.83 13.22 22.10
N ASP A 678 19.29 14.43 21.77
CA ASP A 678 20.40 15.09 22.45
C ASP A 678 20.02 15.46 23.90
N HIS A 679 18.74 15.72 24.18
CA HIS A 679 18.21 15.89 25.53
C HIS A 679 18.12 14.55 26.27
N ALA A 680 17.53 13.52 25.64
CA ALA A 680 17.35 12.20 26.24
C ALA A 680 18.68 11.56 26.66
N LEU A 681 19.71 11.63 25.82
CA LEU A 681 21.06 11.13 26.10
C LEU A 681 21.75 11.86 27.27
N ARG A 682 21.34 13.09 27.60
CA ARG A 682 21.91 13.89 28.69
C ARG A 682 21.18 13.72 30.02
N THR A 683 19.93 13.25 30.01
CA THR A 683 19.06 13.23 31.21
C THR A 683 18.74 11.84 31.75
N ASP A 684 18.87 10.77 30.95
CA ASP A 684 18.48 9.42 31.37
C ASP A 684 19.67 8.62 31.94
N SER A 685 19.55 8.12 33.16
CA SER A 685 20.62 7.39 33.88
C SER A 685 20.73 5.91 33.50
N THR A 686 19.86 5.42 32.61
CA THR A 686 19.91 4.07 32.05
C THR A 686 20.51 4.11 30.65
N THR A 687 21.78 3.70 30.52
CA THR A 687 22.50 3.70 29.24
C THR A 687 21.72 2.88 28.19
N PRO A 688 21.30 3.47 27.05
CA PRO A 688 20.66 2.71 25.99
C PRO A 688 21.64 1.67 25.43
N GLN A 689 21.27 0.39 25.43
CA GLN A 689 22.15 -0.71 24.98
C GLN A 689 22.22 -0.83 23.44
N TYR A 690 21.34 -0.13 22.72
CA TYR A 690 21.35 -0.08 21.25
C TYR A 690 20.58 1.14 20.76
N LEU A 691 21.18 1.94 19.90
CA LEU A 691 20.63 3.17 19.34
C LEU A 691 20.61 3.08 17.81
N SER A 692 19.69 2.30 17.22
CA SER A 692 19.58 2.34 15.76
C SER A 692 19.17 3.74 15.30
N ILE A 693 19.84 4.25 14.27
CA ILE A 693 19.50 5.51 13.61
C ILE A 693 19.59 5.24 12.11
N GLY A 694 18.77 4.30 11.65
CA GLY A 694 18.52 4.14 10.24
C GLY A 694 17.62 5.27 9.78
N GLN A 695 17.11 5.18 8.55
CA GLN A 695 15.91 5.94 8.17
C GLN A 695 14.69 5.69 9.09
N ARG A 696 14.84 4.86 10.14
CA ARG A 696 13.83 4.52 11.13
C ARG A 696 14.47 4.25 12.51
N ARG A 697 13.87 4.89 13.53
CA ARG A 697 13.66 4.47 14.93
C ARG A 697 14.86 4.36 15.88
N LEU A 698 14.79 5.20 16.92
CA LEU A 698 15.54 5.10 18.17
C LEU A 698 14.86 4.09 19.10
N TRP A 699 15.59 3.11 19.62
CA TRP A 699 15.12 2.14 20.62
C TRP A 699 15.85 2.41 21.94
N THR A 700 15.16 2.35 23.08
CA THR A 700 15.79 2.40 24.40
C THR A 700 15.11 1.37 25.28
N THR A 701 15.84 0.53 26.01
CA THR A 701 15.29 -0.51 26.88
C THR A 701 14.49 0.09 28.05
N ALA A 702 13.15 0.02 27.99
CA ALA A 702 12.28 0.27 29.13
C ALA A 702 10.99 -0.56 29.02
N PRO A 703 10.56 -1.26 30.09
CA PRO A 703 9.32 -2.03 30.08
C PRO A 703 8.12 -1.09 29.94
N SER A 704 7.45 -1.17 28.79
CA SER A 704 6.18 -0.49 28.52
C SER A 704 5.02 -1.26 29.16
N THR A 705 4.44 -0.73 30.23
CA THR A 705 3.11 -1.15 30.71
C THR A 705 2.04 -0.47 29.84
N ALA A 706 1.80 -0.98 28.63
CA ALA A 706 0.84 -0.38 27.71
C ALA A 706 -0.61 -0.72 28.09
N THR A 707 -1.42 0.31 28.28
CA THR A 707 -2.88 0.23 28.27
C THR A 707 -3.38 0.28 26.83
N THR A 708 -4.14 -0.73 26.40
CA THR A 708 -4.86 -0.72 25.11
C THR A 708 -5.73 0.52 24.97
N THR A 709 -5.74 1.15 23.80
CA THR A 709 -6.71 2.21 23.48
C THR A 709 -8.13 1.66 23.66
N PRO A 710 -9.10 2.47 24.14
CA PRO A 710 -10.48 2.00 24.35
C PRO A 710 -11.08 1.31 23.11
N MET A 711 -10.78 1.87 21.92
CA MET A 711 -11.21 1.34 20.63
C MET A 711 -10.57 -0.01 20.31
N GLY A 712 -9.26 -0.16 20.54
CA GLY A 712 -8.57 -1.44 20.36
C GLY A 712 -9.07 -2.54 21.30
N ARG A 713 -9.45 -2.17 22.54
CA ARG A 713 -10.07 -3.11 23.48
C ARG A 713 -11.46 -3.58 23.01
N ALA A 714 -12.33 -2.65 22.62
CA ALA A 714 -13.67 -2.97 22.14
C ALA A 714 -13.61 -3.89 20.91
N LEU A 715 -12.68 -3.63 19.98
CA LEU A 715 -12.50 -4.48 18.82
C LEU A 715 -11.97 -5.88 19.19
N SER A 716 -11.00 -5.96 20.10
CA SER A 716 -10.51 -7.25 20.61
C SER A 716 -11.64 -8.05 21.24
N GLU A 717 -12.46 -7.45 22.12
CA GLU A 717 -13.60 -8.15 22.74
C GLU A 717 -14.64 -8.62 21.71
N ALA A 718 -14.92 -7.78 20.70
CA ALA A 718 -15.86 -8.12 19.63
C ALA A 718 -15.38 -9.32 18.79
N LEU A 719 -14.10 -9.37 18.42
CA LEU A 719 -13.52 -10.47 17.63
C LEU A 719 -13.44 -11.81 18.40
N HIS A 720 -13.42 -11.76 19.74
CA HIS A 720 -13.33 -12.96 20.59
C HIS A 720 -14.69 -13.42 21.12
N THR A 721 -15.75 -12.66 20.85
CA THR A 721 -17.11 -13.14 21.09
C THR A 721 -17.33 -14.24 20.05
N PRO A 722 -17.50 -15.52 20.44
CA PRO A 722 -17.68 -16.58 19.47
C PRO A 722 -18.85 -16.17 18.58
N CYS A 723 -18.61 -16.05 17.27
CA CYS A 723 -19.71 -16.06 16.31
C CYS A 723 -20.48 -17.33 16.62
N GLY A 724 -21.65 -17.16 17.25
CA GLY A 724 -22.45 -18.27 17.70
C GLY A 724 -22.63 -19.20 16.52
N ARG A 725 -22.24 -20.47 16.67
CA ARG A 725 -22.80 -21.50 15.81
C ARG A 725 -24.32 -21.37 15.90
N PRO A 726 -25.06 -21.30 14.78
CA PRO A 726 -26.49 -21.58 14.83
C PRO A 726 -26.73 -22.96 15.45
#